data_AF-A0A968H0Q2-F1
#
_entry.id   AF-A0A968H0Q2-F1
#
_cell.length_a   1.000
_cell.length_b   1.000
_cell.length_c   1.000
_cell.angle_alpha   90.00
_cell.angle_beta   90.00
_cell.angle_gamma   90.00
#
_symmetry.space_group_name_H-M   'P 1'
#
loop_
_entity.id
_entity.type
_entity.pdbx_description
1 polymer ?
#
loop_
_entity_poly.entity_id
_entity_poly.type
_entity_poly.pdbx_seq_one_letter_code
_entity_poly.pdbx_strand_id
1 'polypeptide(L)'
;MRGDRARRGGRGAHNRGAMTAMIERGDAAREAIRRHDWAEAIEAFRSAGDDALAPDDLELLGTAHWWDGRPDESNDALERAFRGYDEAGRRLDAARVAMTLGYQAMRGLAGPVGAGWLGQAGRLLADEPEGREHARLAVFQAIGALMTNKFEEGLELADRAIELARRHGFEDALYMAMSFQGVARLFAGQWREGFAAIDEAAAAASAGRLDLRVASDIYCNTIAACRNVGDLDRAAQWAEAGERWMLRNGAAGYPGICRVHKAELKMLRGEWPAAEQEARQACDELRRFKLLDSIGWAMYQVGEVRLRMGDLDGAAEAFDTAYEYGHDAQPGLANLQLARGEVEDARRSLGRALAATESGRGAMDRATRARLLPVQVEVALASGDLEAARTAVEELESIAVDYERPLFEAGALTSRGELLLGEERAAEASPVLGRSWRLWQSSDLPYESARARLRYAEALLAEGDMAMARRDLLAARGVFERLGATRDLQIVDDLLAGAGDGAATGRPAAAASRAEARVTRTFMFTDIVTSTDLVGLIGDEAWSELLGWHDRELRSAIAQHRGEEVDHTGDGFFVAFERASDAVDAAVEIQRRLVRHRREHGFAPWVRIGLHTAEATRRGRNYAGQGVHVAARVGAAAGKEEIVASRDALEAAGRIRFGLSAPREISLKGVKAPMEVRSVEWR
;
A
#
# COMPACT_ATOMS: atom_id res chain seq x y z
N MET A 1 75.53 5.17 33.63
CA MET A 1 74.79 5.13 32.35
C MET A 1 74.53 3.70 31.92
N ARG A 2 73.36 3.11 32.23
CA ARG A 2 72.81 1.85 31.61
C ARG A 2 71.45 1.46 32.21
N GLY A 3 70.52 2.43 32.36
CA GLY A 3 69.21 2.17 32.98
C GLY A 3 67.97 2.60 32.18
N ASP A 4 68.13 3.39 31.10
CA ASP A 4 66.98 4.15 30.55
C ASP A 4 66.62 3.87 29.09
N ARG A 5 67.20 2.82 28.48
CA ARG A 5 66.92 2.44 27.07
C ARG A 5 65.89 1.32 26.89
N ALA A 6 65.53 0.57 27.94
CA ALA A 6 64.64 -0.59 27.81
C ALA A 6 63.13 -0.25 27.89
N ARG A 7 62.74 0.86 28.56
CA ARG A 7 61.32 1.27 28.67
C ARG A 7 60.77 2.03 27.45
N ARG A 8 61.62 2.55 26.57
CA ARG A 8 61.20 3.22 25.32
C ARG A 8 60.95 2.24 24.15
N GLY A 9 61.54 1.03 24.18
CA GLY A 9 61.36 0.01 23.13
C GLY A 9 59.99 -0.68 23.15
N GLY A 10 59.43 -0.93 24.34
CA GLY A 10 58.13 -1.60 24.50
C GLY A 10 56.92 -0.75 24.10
N ARG A 11 56.92 0.56 24.41
CA ARG A 11 55.86 1.48 23.98
C ARG A 11 55.84 1.69 22.46
N GLY A 12 57.01 1.75 21.81
CA GLY A 12 57.11 1.92 20.35
C GLY A 12 56.74 0.67 19.54
N ALA A 13 56.80 -0.53 20.13
CA ALA A 13 56.32 -1.77 19.50
C ALA A 13 54.80 -1.96 19.70
N HIS A 14 54.29 -1.66 20.89
CA HIS A 14 52.84 -1.71 21.19
C HIS A 14 52.05 -0.65 20.41
N ASN A 15 52.60 0.57 20.25
CA ASN A 15 51.97 1.65 19.48
C ASN A 15 52.01 1.38 17.96
N ARG A 16 53.03 0.67 17.46
CA ARG A 16 53.07 0.21 16.06
C ARG A 16 52.08 -0.92 15.79
N GLY A 17 51.97 -1.91 16.69
CA GLY A 17 50.98 -2.98 16.56
C GLY A 17 49.52 -2.47 16.63
N ALA A 18 49.25 -1.49 17.50
CA ALA A 18 47.95 -0.83 17.57
C ALA A 18 47.63 -0.02 16.30
N MET A 19 48.61 0.71 15.75
CA MET A 19 48.44 1.48 14.52
C MET A 19 48.28 0.59 13.28
N THR A 20 49.00 -0.53 13.20
CA THR A 20 48.81 -1.54 12.12
C THR A 20 47.43 -2.19 12.21
N ALA A 21 46.98 -2.59 13.40
CA ALA A 21 45.64 -3.16 13.59
C ALA A 21 44.53 -2.15 13.27
N MET A 22 44.76 -0.84 13.49
CA MET A 22 43.83 0.22 13.12
C MET A 22 43.75 0.40 11.59
N ILE A 23 44.87 0.36 10.88
CA ILE A 23 44.93 0.44 9.41
C ILE A 23 44.23 -0.78 8.78
N GLU A 24 44.52 -1.99 9.27
CA GLU A 24 43.90 -3.23 8.79
C GLU A 24 42.37 -3.22 8.97
N ARG A 25 41.87 -2.63 10.08
CA ARG A 25 40.42 -2.45 10.32
C ARG A 25 39.80 -1.41 9.39
N GLY A 26 40.50 -0.31 9.10
CA GLY A 26 40.04 0.68 8.11
C GLY A 26 39.97 0.09 6.70
N ASP A 27 40.91 -0.76 6.31
CA ASP A 27 40.87 -1.47 5.03
C ASP A 27 39.71 -2.48 4.96
N ALA A 28 39.44 -3.20 6.05
CA ALA A 28 38.29 -4.09 6.16
C ALA A 28 36.97 -3.32 6.04
N ALA A 29 36.84 -2.15 6.69
CA ALA A 29 35.66 -1.30 6.57
C ALA A 29 35.44 -0.82 5.13
N ARG A 30 36.50 -0.36 4.45
CA ARG A 30 36.42 0.04 3.03
C ARG A 30 36.05 -1.11 2.09
N GLU A 31 36.51 -2.32 2.38
CA GLU A 31 36.09 -3.51 1.63
C GLU A 31 34.61 -3.85 1.86
N ALA A 32 34.15 -3.77 3.11
CA ALA A 32 32.73 -3.97 3.42
C ALA A 32 31.83 -2.95 2.71
N ILE A 33 32.24 -1.67 2.65
CA ILE A 33 31.56 -0.64 1.84
C ILE A 33 31.49 -1.05 0.36
N ARG A 34 32.59 -1.52 -0.24
CA ARG A 34 32.61 -1.95 -1.66
C ARG A 34 31.69 -3.13 -1.95
N ARG A 35 31.46 -3.99 -0.96
CA ARG A 35 30.51 -5.12 -1.03
C ARG A 35 29.08 -4.73 -0.64
N HIS A 36 28.85 -3.46 -0.28
CA HIS A 36 27.59 -2.95 0.27
C HIS A 36 27.14 -3.68 1.55
N ASP A 37 28.09 -4.19 2.34
CA ASP A 37 27.83 -4.75 3.67
C ASP A 37 27.92 -3.63 4.71
N TRP A 38 26.83 -2.85 4.81
CA TRP A 38 26.78 -1.64 5.62
C TRP A 38 26.96 -1.91 7.11
N ALA A 39 26.39 -3.00 7.61
CA ALA A 39 26.49 -3.40 9.01
C ALA A 39 27.93 -3.81 9.37
N GLU A 40 28.60 -4.60 8.52
CA GLU A 40 30.01 -4.94 8.70
C GLU A 40 30.90 -3.69 8.62
N ALA A 41 30.63 -2.78 7.68
CA ALA A 41 31.39 -1.55 7.54
C ALA A 41 31.28 -0.65 8.79
N ILE A 42 30.07 -0.48 9.33
CA ILE A 42 29.83 0.29 10.56
C ILE A 42 30.60 -0.30 11.74
N GLU A 43 30.51 -1.62 11.95
CA GLU A 43 31.21 -2.25 13.08
C GLU A 43 32.74 -2.21 12.90
N ALA A 44 33.23 -2.32 11.67
CA ALA A 44 34.66 -2.22 11.36
C ALA A 44 35.20 -0.81 11.62
N PHE A 45 34.48 0.25 11.21
CA PHE A 45 34.83 1.63 11.53
C PHE A 45 34.77 1.90 13.03
N ARG A 46 33.71 1.46 13.72
CA ARG A 46 33.57 1.61 15.18
C ARG A 46 34.72 0.94 15.93
N SER A 47 35.14 -0.24 15.46
CA SER A 47 36.26 -1.00 16.01
C SER A 47 37.63 -0.36 15.76
N ALA A 48 37.75 0.54 14.77
CA ALA A 48 38.94 1.34 14.53
C ALA A 48 39.02 2.57 15.46
N GLY A 49 37.88 2.99 16.04
CA GLY A 49 37.74 4.06 17.02
C GLY A 49 37.27 5.37 16.38
N ASP A 50 36.06 5.81 16.76
CA ASP A 50 35.37 6.94 16.11
C ASP A 50 36.17 8.24 16.10
N ASP A 51 36.85 8.60 17.20
CA ASP A 51 37.60 9.87 17.34
C ASP A 51 38.89 9.94 16.51
N ALA A 52 39.30 8.84 15.87
CA ALA A 52 40.57 8.73 15.15
C ALA A 52 40.41 8.51 13.64
N LEU A 53 39.17 8.53 13.12
CA LEU A 53 38.89 8.37 11.70
C LEU A 53 39.30 9.61 10.89
N ALA A 54 39.95 9.37 9.75
CA ALA A 54 40.24 10.42 8.77
C ALA A 54 38.93 10.93 8.11
N PRO A 55 38.92 12.15 7.53
CA PRO A 55 37.74 12.69 6.87
C PRO A 55 37.15 11.78 5.78
N ASP A 56 37.99 11.08 5.01
CA ASP A 56 37.55 10.12 3.98
C ASP A 56 36.82 8.91 4.59
N ASP A 57 37.28 8.41 5.73
CA ASP A 57 36.63 7.29 6.43
C ASP A 57 35.33 7.73 7.11
N LEU A 58 35.26 8.97 7.60
CA LEU A 58 34.03 9.55 8.13
C LEU A 58 32.96 9.72 7.04
N GLU A 59 33.34 10.11 5.81
CA GLU A 59 32.42 10.19 4.68
C GLU A 59 31.85 8.80 4.31
N LEU A 60 32.69 7.77 4.33
CA LEU A 60 32.27 6.39 4.10
C LEU A 60 31.40 5.84 5.24
N LEU A 61 31.73 6.14 6.49
CA LEU A 61 30.91 5.80 7.65
C LEU A 61 29.53 6.46 7.58
N GLY A 62 29.47 7.74 7.19
CA GLY A 62 28.21 8.44 6.96
C GLY A 62 27.37 7.77 5.88
N THR A 63 28.01 7.34 4.79
CA THR A 63 27.36 6.55 3.73
C THR A 63 26.80 5.24 4.27
N ALA A 64 27.57 4.50 5.07
CA ALA A 64 27.12 3.24 5.67
C ALA A 64 25.92 3.43 6.60
N HIS A 65 25.98 4.44 7.49
CA HIS A 65 24.88 4.77 8.39
C HIS A 65 23.61 5.12 7.62
N TRP A 66 23.73 5.87 6.52
CA TRP A 66 22.57 6.14 5.67
C TRP A 66 21.93 4.86 5.16
N TRP A 67 22.71 3.97 4.55
CA TRP A 67 22.19 2.72 3.99
C TRP A 67 21.70 1.71 5.04
N ASP A 68 22.15 1.83 6.29
CA ASP A 68 21.63 1.07 7.45
C ASP A 68 20.35 1.69 8.06
N GLY A 69 19.87 2.81 7.52
CA GLY A 69 18.67 3.50 8.01
C GLY A 69 18.90 4.30 9.30
N ARG A 70 20.09 4.87 9.45
CA ARG A 70 20.52 5.72 10.59
C ARG A 70 20.87 7.13 10.13
N PRO A 71 19.87 7.96 9.76
CA PRO A 71 20.11 9.26 9.13
C PRO A 71 20.78 10.28 10.07
N ASP A 72 20.56 10.22 11.38
CA ASP A 72 21.20 11.12 12.34
C ASP A 72 22.69 10.81 12.45
N GLU A 73 23.04 9.54 12.64
CA GLU A 73 24.42 9.07 12.69
C GLU A 73 25.16 9.30 11.37
N SER A 74 24.44 9.20 10.24
CA SER A 74 24.94 9.61 8.92
C SER A 74 25.31 11.08 8.90
N ASN A 75 24.39 11.97 9.33
CA ASN A 75 24.63 13.40 9.35
C ASN A 75 25.79 13.77 10.29
N ASP A 76 25.84 13.19 11.49
CA ASP A 76 26.93 13.43 12.46
C ASP A 76 28.30 13.05 11.88
N ALA A 77 28.42 11.89 11.21
CA ALA A 77 29.65 11.46 10.56
C ALA A 77 30.03 12.41 9.41
N LEU A 78 29.07 12.82 8.59
CA LEU A 78 29.28 13.74 7.47
C LEU A 78 29.65 15.17 7.95
N GLU A 79 29.06 15.68 9.02
CA GLU A 79 29.44 16.99 9.59
C GLU A 79 30.87 16.98 10.14
N ARG A 80 31.32 15.85 10.69
CA ARG A 80 32.71 15.64 11.10
C ARG A 80 33.64 15.53 9.89
N ALA A 81 33.26 14.81 8.85
CA ALA A 81 33.99 14.74 7.59
C ALA A 81 34.16 16.13 6.96
N PHE A 82 33.07 16.91 6.91
CA PHE A 82 33.04 18.28 6.42
C PHE A 82 34.09 19.15 7.12
N ARG A 83 34.06 19.18 8.46
CA ARG A 83 35.03 19.96 9.26
C ARG A 83 36.46 19.52 9.00
N GLY A 84 36.70 18.21 8.96
CA GLY A 84 38.03 17.67 8.69
C GLY A 84 38.57 18.02 7.30
N TYR A 85 37.71 18.03 6.27
CA TYR A 85 38.10 18.49 4.93
C TYR A 85 38.37 19.98 4.88
N ASP A 86 37.55 20.80 5.53
CA ASP A 86 37.71 22.25 5.60
C ASP A 86 39.02 22.65 6.31
N GLU A 87 39.29 22.05 7.48
CA GLU A 87 40.53 22.23 8.23
C GLU A 87 41.77 21.77 7.43
N ALA A 88 41.64 20.72 6.62
CA ALA A 88 42.70 20.24 5.74
C ALA A 88 42.85 21.06 4.44
N GLY A 89 42.00 22.07 4.20
CA GLY A 89 41.99 22.87 2.96
C GLY A 89 41.50 22.09 1.73
N ARG A 90 40.86 20.93 1.90
CA ARG A 90 40.30 20.08 0.84
C ARG A 90 38.92 20.59 0.43
N ARG A 91 38.88 21.77 -0.21
CA ARG A 91 37.65 22.51 -0.53
C ARG A 91 36.64 21.73 -1.37
N LEU A 92 37.10 20.97 -2.38
CA LEU A 92 36.21 20.18 -3.24
C LEU A 92 35.51 19.05 -2.46
N ASP A 93 36.24 18.39 -1.54
CA ASP A 93 35.68 17.33 -0.70
C ASP A 93 34.71 17.89 0.35
N ALA A 94 35.06 19.01 0.97
CA ALA A 94 34.17 19.73 1.88
C ALA A 94 32.87 20.17 1.17
N ALA A 95 32.97 20.68 -0.06
CA ALA A 95 31.80 21.05 -0.87
C ALA A 95 30.92 19.83 -1.18
N ARG A 96 31.53 18.69 -1.55
CA ARG A 96 30.80 17.44 -1.81
C ARG A 96 30.00 16.97 -0.61
N VAL A 97 30.61 16.94 0.57
CA VAL A 97 29.92 16.54 1.81
C VAL A 97 28.83 17.53 2.20
N ALA A 98 29.08 18.83 2.07
CA ALA A 98 28.07 19.85 2.30
C ALA A 98 26.85 19.68 1.37
N MET A 99 27.06 19.34 0.10
CA MET A 99 25.96 19.04 -0.82
C MET A 99 25.15 17.81 -0.40
N THR A 100 25.82 16.75 0.05
CA THR A 100 25.15 15.54 0.58
C THR A 100 24.31 15.85 1.82
N LEU A 101 24.85 16.60 2.78
CA LEU A 101 24.10 17.08 3.97
C LEU A 101 22.92 17.94 3.57
N GLY A 102 23.12 18.84 2.60
CA GLY A 102 22.08 19.70 2.05
C GLY A 102 20.92 18.89 1.47
N TYR A 103 21.23 17.87 0.68
CA TYR A 103 20.24 16.98 0.09
C TYR A 103 19.47 16.16 1.14
N GLN A 104 20.18 15.57 2.12
CA GLN A 104 19.53 14.82 3.20
C GLN A 104 18.59 15.70 4.02
N ALA A 105 18.99 16.93 4.35
CA ALA A 105 18.14 17.89 5.05
C ALA A 105 16.89 18.27 4.23
N MET A 106 17.02 18.51 2.91
CA MET A 106 15.86 18.79 2.06
C MET A 106 14.86 17.62 2.04
N ARG A 107 15.36 16.38 1.95
CA ARG A 107 14.52 15.17 1.97
C ARG A 107 13.87 14.91 3.33
N GLY A 108 14.52 15.32 4.43
CA GLY A 108 13.97 15.29 5.79
C GLY A 108 13.07 16.48 6.16
N LEU A 109 12.54 17.22 5.17
CA LEU A 109 11.69 18.41 5.35
C LEU A 109 12.35 19.58 6.10
N ALA A 110 13.68 19.61 6.18
CA ALA A 110 14.47 20.70 6.76
C ALA A 110 15.02 21.64 5.68
N GLY A 111 14.13 22.19 4.84
CA GLY A 111 14.48 23.02 3.67
C GLY A 111 15.48 24.15 3.95
N PRO A 112 15.30 25.00 4.98
CA PRO A 112 16.25 26.07 5.31
C PRO A 112 17.65 25.55 5.68
N VAL A 113 17.74 24.42 6.40
CA VAL A 113 19.02 23.78 6.72
C VAL A 113 19.69 23.28 5.45
N GLY A 114 18.91 22.64 4.56
CA GLY A 114 19.38 22.18 3.26
C GLY A 114 19.94 23.31 2.40
N ALA A 115 19.21 24.42 2.30
CA ALA A 115 19.65 25.62 1.58
C ALA A 115 20.93 26.23 2.18
N GLY A 116 21.09 26.21 3.50
CA GLY A 116 22.30 26.67 4.19
C GLY A 116 23.55 25.88 3.78
N TRP A 117 23.45 24.54 3.78
CA TRP A 117 24.52 23.66 3.34
C TRP A 117 24.88 23.82 1.86
N LEU A 118 23.88 23.93 0.98
CA LEU A 118 24.11 24.19 -0.46
C LEU A 118 24.78 25.55 -0.68
N GLY A 119 24.39 26.58 0.09
CA GLY A 119 25.05 27.89 0.05
C GLY A 119 26.51 27.82 0.50
N GLN A 120 26.84 26.97 1.46
CA GLN A 120 28.22 26.72 1.91
C GLN A 120 29.04 26.00 0.84
N ALA A 121 28.48 24.97 0.20
CA ALA A 121 29.11 24.33 -0.94
C ALA A 121 29.38 25.33 -2.08
N GLY A 122 28.41 26.20 -2.40
CA GLY A 122 28.59 27.25 -3.39
C GLY A 122 29.74 28.22 -3.07
N ARG A 123 29.89 28.63 -1.81
CA ARG A 123 31.02 29.48 -1.38
C ARG A 123 32.37 28.76 -1.51
N LEU A 124 32.44 27.48 -1.15
CA LEU A 124 33.67 26.68 -1.26
C LEU A 124 34.11 26.51 -2.72
N LEU A 125 33.15 26.45 -3.65
CA LEU A 125 33.40 26.26 -5.08
C LEU A 125 33.59 27.57 -5.86
N ALA A 126 33.34 28.73 -5.26
CA ALA A 126 33.31 30.02 -5.97
C ALA A 126 34.65 30.39 -6.62
N ASP A 127 35.76 30.06 -5.98
CA ASP A 127 37.12 30.33 -6.47
C ASP A 127 37.78 29.09 -7.10
N GLU A 128 37.08 27.97 -7.16
CA GLU A 128 37.58 26.72 -7.74
C GLU A 128 37.25 26.67 -9.24
N PRO A 129 38.16 26.15 -10.10
CA PRO A 129 37.84 25.93 -11.50
C PRO A 129 36.60 25.05 -11.68
N GLU A 130 35.76 25.36 -12.67
CA GLU A 130 34.58 24.55 -12.99
C GLU A 130 34.96 23.08 -13.17
N GLY A 131 34.25 22.20 -12.47
CA GLY A 131 34.51 20.77 -12.48
C GLY A 131 33.29 19.94 -12.09
N ARG A 132 33.55 18.71 -11.65
CA ARG A 132 32.50 17.75 -11.28
C ARG A 132 31.62 18.23 -10.12
N GLU A 133 32.20 18.93 -9.16
CA GLU A 133 31.46 19.43 -7.99
C GLU A 133 30.52 20.59 -8.34
N HIS A 134 30.85 21.42 -9.34
CA HIS A 134 29.92 22.44 -9.86
C HIS A 134 28.72 21.80 -10.57
N ALA A 135 28.96 20.72 -11.31
CA ALA A 135 27.87 19.95 -11.92
C ALA A 135 26.94 19.35 -10.84
N ARG A 136 27.50 18.74 -9.79
CA ARG A 136 26.74 18.19 -8.66
C ARG A 136 25.95 19.28 -7.92
N LEU A 137 26.54 20.47 -7.71
CA LEU A 137 25.85 21.59 -7.07
C LEU A 137 24.64 22.03 -7.89
N ALA A 138 24.81 22.18 -9.21
CA ALA A 138 23.73 22.54 -10.11
C ALA A 138 22.58 21.50 -10.07
N VAL A 139 22.88 20.19 -9.95
CA VAL A 139 21.86 19.16 -9.75
C VAL A 139 21.05 19.41 -8.48
N PHE A 140 21.70 19.59 -7.34
CA PHE A 140 20.97 19.76 -6.07
C PHE A 140 20.21 21.08 -5.99
N GLN A 141 20.72 22.14 -6.62
CA GLN A 141 19.99 23.40 -6.78
C GLN A 141 18.75 23.21 -7.66
N ALA A 142 18.87 22.49 -8.79
CA ALA A 142 17.73 22.16 -9.64
C ALA A 142 16.66 21.38 -8.87
N ILE A 143 17.06 20.35 -8.11
CA ILE A 143 16.15 19.58 -7.27
C ILE A 143 15.44 20.47 -6.25
N GLY A 144 16.17 21.33 -5.53
CA GLY A 144 15.59 22.25 -4.55
C GLY A 144 14.58 23.23 -5.18
N ALA A 145 14.88 23.76 -6.37
CA ALA A 145 13.96 24.61 -7.12
C ALA A 145 12.68 23.84 -7.53
N LEU A 146 12.83 22.63 -8.06
CA LEU A 146 11.69 21.78 -8.45
C LEU A 146 10.82 21.39 -7.25
N MET A 147 11.41 21.04 -6.11
CA MET A 147 10.70 20.72 -4.87
C MET A 147 9.92 21.91 -4.28
N THR A 148 10.30 23.14 -4.64
CA THR A 148 9.62 24.37 -4.22
C THR A 148 8.75 24.97 -5.32
N ASN A 149 8.36 24.15 -6.31
CA ASN A 149 7.50 24.50 -7.45
C ASN A 149 8.05 25.61 -8.36
N LYS A 150 9.37 25.83 -8.36
CA LYS A 150 10.04 26.78 -9.25
C LYS A 150 10.52 26.08 -10.52
N PHE A 151 9.56 25.64 -11.34
CA PHE A 151 9.84 24.76 -12.47
C PHE A 151 10.77 25.35 -13.53
N GLU A 152 10.63 26.63 -13.86
CA GLU A 152 11.44 27.30 -14.88
C GLU A 152 12.90 27.42 -14.43
N GLU A 153 13.13 27.93 -13.21
CA GLU A 153 14.46 27.97 -12.56
C GLU A 153 15.07 26.56 -12.45
N GLY A 154 14.27 25.57 -12.06
CA GLY A 154 14.72 24.18 -11.94
C GLY A 154 15.16 23.58 -13.27
N LEU A 155 14.47 23.90 -14.37
CA LEU A 155 14.85 23.45 -15.72
C LEU A 155 16.16 24.10 -16.18
N GLU A 156 16.34 25.40 -15.98
CA GLU A 156 17.58 26.10 -16.31
C GLU A 156 18.78 25.54 -15.54
N LEU A 157 18.61 25.28 -14.25
CA LEU A 157 19.63 24.67 -13.40
C LEU A 157 19.94 23.23 -13.84
N ALA A 158 18.93 22.46 -14.23
CA ALA A 158 19.13 21.11 -14.75
C ALA A 158 19.89 21.11 -16.10
N ASP A 159 19.56 22.02 -17.02
CA ASP A 159 20.30 22.20 -18.27
C ASP A 159 21.77 22.56 -18.01
N ARG A 160 22.01 23.47 -17.06
CA ARG A 160 23.37 23.82 -16.63
C ARG A 160 24.11 22.63 -16.04
N ALA A 161 23.44 21.83 -15.21
CA ALA A 161 24.01 20.62 -14.64
C ALA A 161 24.41 19.60 -15.73
N ILE A 162 23.54 19.38 -16.72
CA ILE A 162 23.80 18.49 -17.86
C ILE A 162 25.00 18.96 -18.68
N GLU A 163 25.08 20.27 -18.96
CA GLU A 163 26.19 20.86 -19.70
C GLU A 163 27.54 20.63 -18.99
N LEU A 164 27.60 20.97 -17.70
CA LEU A 164 28.79 20.78 -16.87
C LEU A 164 29.16 19.30 -16.75
N ALA A 165 28.18 18.43 -16.50
CA ALA A 165 28.39 17.00 -16.35
C ALA A 165 28.97 16.37 -17.62
N ARG A 166 28.49 16.76 -18.81
CA ARG A 166 29.05 16.33 -20.10
C ARG A 166 30.47 16.83 -20.30
N ARG A 167 30.72 18.12 -20.05
CA ARG A 167 32.04 18.73 -20.21
C ARG A 167 33.11 18.07 -19.35
N HIS A 168 32.75 17.63 -18.14
CA HIS A 168 33.67 17.04 -17.17
C HIS A 168 33.55 15.52 -17.02
N GLY A 169 32.81 14.85 -17.92
CA GLY A 169 32.66 13.39 -17.94
C GLY A 169 32.19 12.83 -16.60
N PHE A 170 31.09 13.37 -16.07
CA PHE A 170 30.53 12.98 -14.78
C PHE A 170 29.12 12.41 -14.93
N GLU A 171 29.03 11.09 -15.07
CA GLU A 171 27.79 10.40 -15.41
C GLU A 171 26.71 10.51 -14.33
N ASP A 172 27.06 10.45 -13.04
CA ASP A 172 26.09 10.57 -11.96
C ASP A 172 25.30 11.87 -12.03
N ALA A 173 25.99 13.03 -12.14
CA ALA A 173 25.30 14.31 -12.27
C ALA A 173 24.52 14.42 -13.58
N LEU A 174 25.04 13.85 -14.68
CA LEU A 174 24.37 13.88 -15.98
C LEU A 174 23.01 13.20 -15.91
N TYR A 175 22.97 11.93 -15.52
CA TYR A 175 21.73 11.16 -15.54
C TYR A 175 20.79 11.54 -14.40
N MET A 176 21.31 11.99 -13.25
CA MET A 176 20.46 12.56 -12.20
C MET A 176 19.77 13.83 -12.70
N ALA A 177 20.50 14.78 -13.31
CA ALA A 177 19.92 15.99 -13.89
C ALA A 177 18.90 15.67 -14.98
N MET A 178 19.22 14.73 -15.87
CA MET A 178 18.29 14.29 -16.93
C MET A 178 17.01 13.68 -16.36
N SER A 179 17.07 12.92 -15.27
CA SER A 179 15.87 12.36 -14.65
C SER A 179 14.92 13.47 -14.15
N PHE A 180 15.44 14.44 -13.38
CA PHE A 180 14.64 15.56 -12.85
C PHE A 180 14.18 16.52 -13.95
N GLN A 181 15.03 16.79 -14.96
CA GLN A 181 14.63 17.54 -16.14
C GLN A 181 13.47 16.84 -16.86
N GLY A 182 13.57 15.52 -17.04
CA GLY A 182 12.52 14.72 -17.64
C GLY A 182 11.19 14.85 -16.90
N VAL A 183 11.22 14.73 -15.56
CA VAL A 183 10.03 14.96 -14.71
C VAL A 183 9.45 16.35 -14.91
N ALA A 184 10.28 17.39 -14.86
CA ALA A 184 9.82 18.77 -15.06
C ALA A 184 9.21 19.00 -16.46
N ARG A 185 9.79 18.40 -17.50
CA ARG A 185 9.25 18.43 -18.86
C ARG A 185 7.90 17.72 -18.98
N LEU A 186 7.74 16.57 -18.34
CA LEU A 186 6.44 15.88 -18.26
C LEU A 186 5.40 16.77 -17.56
N PHE A 187 5.77 17.46 -16.48
CA PHE A 187 4.86 18.34 -15.76
C PHE A 187 4.50 19.61 -16.55
N ALA A 188 5.35 19.98 -17.52
CA ALA A 188 5.09 21.03 -18.50
C ALA A 188 4.34 20.53 -19.76
N GLY A 189 3.96 19.24 -19.84
CA GLY A 189 3.28 18.65 -21.00
C GLY A 189 4.20 18.33 -22.20
N GLN A 190 5.51 18.39 -22.03
CA GLN A 190 6.50 18.04 -23.06
C GLN A 190 6.78 16.53 -23.04
N TRP A 191 5.77 15.75 -23.45
CA TRP A 191 5.75 14.29 -23.28
C TRP A 191 6.96 13.59 -23.87
N ARG A 192 7.25 13.85 -25.16
CA ARG A 192 8.27 13.12 -25.92
C ARG A 192 9.67 13.35 -25.31
N GLU A 193 10.01 14.59 -25.06
CA GLU A 193 11.29 15.00 -24.47
C GLU A 193 11.41 14.57 -23.01
N GLY A 194 10.32 14.62 -22.25
CA GLY A 194 10.28 14.21 -20.85
C GLY A 194 10.49 12.70 -20.70
N PHE A 195 9.74 11.90 -21.45
CA PHE A 195 9.85 10.44 -21.45
C PHE A 195 11.23 9.96 -21.92
N ALA A 196 11.75 10.53 -23.01
CA ALA A 196 13.08 10.17 -23.49
C ALA A 196 14.17 10.42 -22.44
N ALA A 197 14.10 11.54 -21.71
CA ALA A 197 15.07 11.89 -20.69
C ALA A 197 15.02 10.94 -19.47
N ILE A 198 13.83 10.61 -18.96
CA ILE A 198 13.71 9.68 -17.82
C ILE A 198 14.09 8.24 -18.21
N ASP A 199 13.73 7.79 -19.41
CA ASP A 199 14.08 6.44 -19.88
C ASP A 199 15.59 6.29 -20.05
N GLU A 200 16.25 7.30 -20.64
CA GLU A 200 17.71 7.28 -20.82
C GLU A 200 18.43 7.28 -19.47
N ALA A 201 17.97 8.08 -18.51
CA ALA A 201 18.50 8.07 -17.15
C ALA A 201 18.31 6.71 -16.47
N ALA A 202 17.11 6.12 -16.53
CA ALA A 202 16.82 4.82 -15.93
C ALA A 202 17.60 3.66 -16.60
N ALA A 203 17.81 3.73 -17.92
CA ALA A 203 18.67 2.80 -18.63
C ALA A 203 20.14 2.90 -18.16
N ALA A 204 20.64 4.13 -17.96
CA ALA A 204 21.98 4.34 -17.43
C ALA A 204 22.14 3.81 -16.01
N ALA A 205 21.15 4.03 -15.13
CA ALA A 205 21.10 3.45 -13.79
C ALA A 205 21.17 1.91 -13.85
N SER A 206 20.38 1.30 -14.74
CA SER A 206 20.33 -0.15 -14.95
C SER A 206 21.65 -0.77 -15.40
N ALA A 207 22.52 0.01 -16.04
CA ALA A 207 23.82 -0.45 -16.52
C ALA A 207 24.86 -0.65 -15.39
N GLY A 208 24.56 -0.26 -14.15
CA GLY A 208 25.46 -0.44 -13.00
C GLY A 208 26.69 0.47 -13.02
N ARG A 209 26.63 1.59 -13.75
CA ARG A 209 27.74 2.55 -13.90
C ARG A 209 27.62 3.77 -12.97
N LEU A 210 26.50 3.91 -12.28
CA LEU A 210 26.19 5.05 -11.44
C LEU A 210 26.35 4.70 -9.97
N ASP A 211 26.59 5.72 -9.15
CA ASP A 211 26.52 5.60 -7.69
C ASP A 211 25.16 5.03 -7.23
N LEU A 212 25.19 4.24 -6.15
CA LEU A 212 24.03 3.51 -5.66
C LEU A 212 22.85 4.41 -5.30
N ARG A 213 23.13 5.58 -4.72
CA ARG A 213 22.10 6.57 -4.34
C ARG A 213 21.49 7.21 -5.58
N VAL A 214 22.34 7.57 -6.54
CA VAL A 214 21.92 8.23 -7.79
C VAL A 214 21.02 7.31 -8.61
N ALA A 215 21.42 6.05 -8.79
CA ALA A 215 20.60 5.06 -9.49
C ALA A 215 19.23 4.86 -8.81
N SER A 216 19.20 4.80 -7.46
CA SER A 216 17.96 4.64 -6.69
C SER A 216 17.01 5.82 -6.86
N ASP A 217 17.52 7.05 -6.78
CA ASP A 217 16.72 8.26 -6.99
C ASP A 217 16.17 8.34 -8.43
N ILE A 218 16.98 7.97 -9.42
CA ILE A 218 16.54 7.91 -10.84
C ILE A 218 15.37 6.94 -11.00
N TYR A 219 15.43 5.73 -10.42
CA TYR A 219 14.33 4.78 -10.52
C TYR A 219 13.06 5.31 -9.84
N CYS A 220 13.15 5.78 -8.59
CA CYS A 220 11.98 6.27 -7.88
C CYS A 220 11.34 7.47 -8.63
N ASN A 221 12.15 8.41 -9.15
CA ASN A 221 11.66 9.53 -9.96
C ASN A 221 10.98 9.08 -11.24
N THR A 222 11.58 8.12 -11.96
CA THR A 222 11.05 7.60 -13.22
C THR A 222 9.69 6.96 -12.99
N ILE A 223 9.58 6.09 -11.98
CA ILE A 223 8.32 5.41 -11.64
C ILE A 223 7.26 6.44 -11.20
N ALA A 224 7.60 7.38 -10.32
CA ALA A 224 6.69 8.42 -9.86
C ALA A 224 6.17 9.29 -11.03
N ALA A 225 7.06 9.70 -11.93
CA ALA A 225 6.70 10.53 -13.08
C ALA A 225 5.74 9.80 -14.03
N CYS A 226 6.02 8.54 -14.36
CA CYS A 226 5.16 7.71 -15.20
C CYS A 226 3.77 7.52 -14.58
N ARG A 227 3.71 7.21 -13.28
CA ARG A 227 2.44 7.07 -12.53
C ARG A 227 1.63 8.35 -12.54
N ASN A 228 2.27 9.50 -12.32
CA ASN A 228 1.59 10.79 -12.25
C ASN A 228 0.93 11.19 -13.57
N VAL A 229 1.45 10.72 -14.71
CA VAL A 229 0.89 11.03 -16.03
C VAL A 229 0.08 9.86 -16.61
N GLY A 230 -0.19 8.80 -15.83
CA GLY A 230 -1.02 7.67 -16.24
C GLY A 230 -0.35 6.64 -17.16
N ASP A 231 0.99 6.62 -17.25
CA ASP A 231 1.76 5.62 -18.01
C ASP A 231 2.22 4.46 -17.11
N LEU A 232 1.26 3.61 -16.73
CA LEU A 232 1.50 2.52 -15.76
C LEU A 232 2.37 1.39 -16.30
N ASP A 233 2.28 1.08 -17.60
CA ASP A 233 3.09 0.03 -18.22
C ASP A 233 4.58 0.37 -18.15
N ARG A 234 4.92 1.61 -18.49
CA ARG A 234 6.28 2.13 -18.36
C ARG A 234 6.73 2.15 -16.91
N ALA A 235 5.85 2.60 -16.00
CA ALA A 235 6.15 2.61 -14.57
C ALA A 235 6.49 1.20 -14.05
N ALA A 236 5.73 0.19 -14.46
CA ALA A 236 5.94 -1.19 -14.04
C ALA A 236 7.21 -1.81 -14.62
N GLN A 237 7.50 -1.57 -15.91
CA GLN A 237 8.75 -2.03 -16.53
C GLN A 237 9.98 -1.46 -15.82
N TRP A 238 9.97 -0.18 -15.47
CA TRP A 238 11.06 0.45 -14.73
C TRP A 238 11.12 0.03 -13.26
N ALA A 239 9.99 -0.22 -12.61
CA ALA A 239 9.95 -0.78 -11.26
C ALA A 239 10.60 -2.17 -11.20
N GLU A 240 10.25 -3.06 -12.13
CA GLU A 240 10.84 -4.40 -12.22
C GLU A 240 12.33 -4.35 -12.58
N ALA A 241 12.74 -3.43 -13.47
CA ALA A 241 14.15 -3.23 -13.79
C ALA A 241 14.96 -2.74 -12.58
N GLY A 242 14.42 -1.77 -11.83
CA GLY A 242 15.02 -1.26 -10.60
C GLY A 242 15.15 -2.32 -9.53
N GLU A 243 14.13 -3.17 -9.33
CA GLU A 243 14.18 -4.27 -8.38
C GLU A 243 15.27 -5.30 -8.73
N ARG A 244 15.32 -5.74 -9.99
CA ARG A 244 16.37 -6.65 -10.46
C ARG A 244 17.76 -6.04 -10.26
N TRP A 245 17.90 -4.74 -10.48
CA TRP A 245 19.16 -4.03 -10.27
C TRP A 245 19.53 -3.95 -8.78
N MET A 246 18.60 -3.57 -7.90
CA MET A 246 18.84 -3.47 -6.45
C MET A 246 19.25 -4.83 -5.85
N LEU A 247 18.56 -5.91 -6.23
CA LEU A 247 18.89 -7.27 -5.78
C LEU A 247 20.30 -7.70 -6.19
N ARG A 248 20.72 -7.39 -7.42
CA ARG A 248 22.07 -7.73 -7.92
C ARG A 248 23.19 -6.95 -7.25
N ASN A 249 22.90 -5.72 -6.81
CA ASN A 249 23.90 -4.82 -6.26
C ASN A 249 23.87 -4.78 -4.73
N GLY A 250 23.22 -5.71 -4.02
CA GLY A 250 23.23 -5.71 -2.54
C GLY A 250 22.57 -4.46 -1.93
N ALA A 251 21.77 -3.74 -2.70
CA ALA A 251 21.17 -2.46 -2.34
C ALA A 251 19.74 -2.62 -1.79
N ALA A 252 19.46 -3.75 -1.14
CA ALA A 252 18.14 -4.08 -0.61
C ALA A 252 17.66 -3.10 0.50
N GLY A 253 18.51 -2.16 0.92
CA GLY A 253 18.31 -1.23 2.02
C GLY A 253 17.77 0.16 1.68
N TYR A 254 17.44 0.48 0.42
CA TYR A 254 16.78 1.76 0.09
C TYR A 254 15.41 1.59 -0.55
N PRO A 255 14.38 1.14 0.20
CA PRO A 255 13.15 0.73 -0.44
C PRO A 255 11.93 1.55 -0.01
N GLY A 256 12.00 2.51 0.92
CA GLY A 256 10.78 3.13 1.45
C GLY A 256 9.84 3.69 0.36
N ILE A 257 10.31 4.65 -0.46
CA ILE A 257 9.47 5.30 -1.48
C ILE A 257 9.22 4.39 -2.69
N CYS A 258 10.27 3.73 -3.18
CA CYS A 258 10.14 2.83 -4.32
C CYS A 258 9.20 1.65 -4.02
N ARG A 259 9.13 1.18 -2.76
CA ARG A 259 8.19 0.15 -2.31
C ARG A 259 6.75 0.65 -2.23
N VAL A 260 6.51 1.92 -1.87
CA VAL A 260 5.17 2.52 -1.99
C VAL A 260 4.69 2.48 -3.45
N HIS A 261 5.56 2.79 -4.41
CA HIS A 261 5.19 2.68 -5.82
C HIS A 261 4.91 1.24 -6.25
N LYS A 262 5.69 0.28 -5.75
CA LYS A 262 5.46 -1.15 -5.96
C LYS A 262 4.12 -1.61 -5.38
N ALA A 263 3.77 -1.14 -4.19
CA ALA A 263 2.50 -1.42 -3.55
C ALA A 263 1.33 -0.95 -4.43
N GLU A 264 1.39 0.27 -4.97
CA GLU A 264 0.36 0.72 -5.91
C GLU A 264 0.28 -0.17 -7.16
N LEU A 265 1.42 -0.45 -7.81
CA LEU A 265 1.41 -1.22 -9.05
C LEU A 265 0.83 -2.63 -8.84
N LYS A 266 1.18 -3.27 -7.71
CA LYS A 266 0.60 -4.56 -7.30
C LYS A 266 -0.89 -4.46 -7.01
N MET A 267 -1.31 -3.39 -6.34
CA MET A 267 -2.73 -3.15 -6.06
C MET A 267 -3.54 -3.03 -7.36
N LEU A 268 -3.03 -2.25 -8.32
CA LEU A 268 -3.65 -2.06 -9.64
C LEU A 268 -3.71 -3.37 -10.45
N ARG A 269 -2.69 -4.22 -10.35
CA ARG A 269 -2.66 -5.57 -10.96
C ARG A 269 -3.48 -6.62 -10.22
N GLY A 270 -4.12 -6.27 -9.11
CA GLY A 270 -4.96 -7.19 -8.33
C GLY A 270 -4.18 -8.09 -7.36
N GLU A 271 -2.89 -7.87 -7.15
CA GLU A 271 -2.05 -8.58 -6.17
C GLU A 271 -2.22 -7.99 -4.75
N TRP A 272 -3.47 -7.87 -4.28
CA TRP A 272 -3.84 -7.08 -3.10
C TRP A 272 -3.14 -7.47 -1.78
N PRO A 273 -3.00 -8.76 -1.40
CA PRO A 273 -2.28 -9.13 -0.19
C PRO A 273 -0.80 -8.71 -0.25
N ALA A 274 -0.16 -8.89 -1.41
CA ALA A 274 1.22 -8.47 -1.61
C ALA A 274 1.35 -6.95 -1.63
N ALA A 275 0.39 -6.22 -2.21
CA ALA A 275 0.35 -4.76 -2.19
C ALA A 275 0.29 -4.19 -0.77
N GLU A 276 -0.61 -4.71 0.08
CA GLU A 276 -0.71 -4.28 1.47
C GLU A 276 0.57 -4.60 2.26
N GLN A 277 1.15 -5.78 2.06
CA GLN A 277 2.42 -6.17 2.68
C GLN A 277 3.55 -5.19 2.31
N GLU A 278 3.69 -4.87 1.03
CA GLU A 278 4.70 -3.93 0.53
C GLU A 278 4.49 -2.52 1.12
N ALA A 279 3.24 -2.04 1.19
CA ALA A 279 2.94 -0.75 1.80
C ALA A 279 3.26 -0.72 3.31
N ARG A 280 2.94 -1.78 4.06
CA ARG A 280 3.25 -1.88 5.49
C ARG A 280 4.76 -1.94 5.74
N GLN A 281 5.48 -2.73 4.96
CA GLN A 281 6.94 -2.77 5.04
C GLN A 281 7.56 -1.42 4.70
N ALA A 282 7.00 -0.69 3.73
CA ALA A 282 7.45 0.65 3.40
C ALA A 282 7.31 1.59 4.60
N CYS A 283 6.20 1.52 5.36
CA CYS A 283 6.04 2.32 6.59
C CYS A 283 7.16 2.08 7.60
N ASP A 284 7.55 0.82 7.83
CA ASP A 284 8.61 0.48 8.79
C ASP A 284 9.98 0.99 8.33
N GLU A 285 10.27 0.89 7.04
CA GLU A 285 11.49 1.40 6.44
C GLU A 285 11.54 2.94 6.48
N LEU A 286 10.48 3.61 6.01
CA LEU A 286 10.38 5.07 5.96
C LEU A 286 10.54 5.74 7.33
N ARG A 287 10.05 5.11 8.41
CA ARG A 287 10.27 5.58 9.79
C ARG A 287 11.75 5.61 10.16
N ARG A 288 12.52 4.58 9.77
CA ARG A 288 13.97 4.52 10.03
C ARG A 288 14.71 5.66 9.34
N PHE A 289 14.31 5.98 8.10
CA PHE A 289 14.89 7.05 7.31
C PHE A 289 14.32 8.45 7.63
N LYS A 290 13.38 8.58 8.57
CA LYS A 290 12.66 9.84 8.90
C LYS A 290 11.96 10.48 7.70
N LEU A 291 11.56 9.69 6.70
CA LEU A 291 10.80 10.13 5.53
C LEU A 291 9.30 10.02 5.82
N LEU A 292 8.83 10.84 6.77
CA LEU A 292 7.50 10.68 7.37
C LEU A 292 6.35 11.02 6.43
N ASP A 293 6.53 11.95 5.50
CA ASP A 293 5.54 12.32 4.48
C ASP A 293 5.14 11.13 3.59
N SER A 294 6.13 10.31 3.23
CA SER A 294 5.97 9.14 2.38
C SER A 294 5.22 7.99 3.08
N ILE A 295 5.15 8.00 4.43
CA ILE A 295 4.30 7.06 5.20
C ILE A 295 2.83 7.31 4.86
N GLY A 296 2.44 8.56 4.66
CA GLY A 296 1.08 8.90 4.26
C GLY A 296 0.68 8.24 2.94
N TRP A 297 1.60 8.22 1.97
CA TRP A 297 1.38 7.56 0.68
C TRP A 297 1.26 6.04 0.82
N ALA A 298 2.08 5.43 1.69
CA ALA A 298 2.02 4.00 1.97
C ALA A 298 0.68 3.62 2.60
N MET A 299 0.24 4.36 3.62
CA MET A 299 -1.03 4.12 4.31
C MET A 299 -2.23 4.36 3.40
N TYR A 300 -2.15 5.30 2.45
CA TYR A 300 -3.16 5.45 1.41
C TYR A 300 -3.31 4.18 0.55
N GLN A 301 -2.20 3.54 0.14
CA GLN A 301 -2.28 2.27 -0.59
C GLN A 301 -2.92 1.15 0.25
N VAL A 302 -2.64 1.09 1.55
CA VAL A 302 -3.31 0.15 2.48
C VAL A 302 -4.82 0.41 2.51
N GLY A 303 -5.23 1.68 2.61
CA GLY A 303 -6.64 2.05 2.61
C GLY A 303 -7.36 1.69 1.31
N GLU A 304 -6.71 1.96 0.17
CA GLU A 304 -7.20 1.60 -1.16
C GLU A 304 -7.37 0.08 -1.36
N VAL A 305 -6.43 -0.73 -0.87
CA VAL A 305 -6.55 -2.20 -0.90
C VAL A 305 -7.74 -2.67 -0.06
N ARG A 306 -7.81 -2.23 1.20
CA ARG A 306 -8.87 -2.63 2.14
C ARG A 306 -10.25 -2.20 1.65
N LEU A 307 -10.36 -1.01 1.08
CA LEU A 307 -11.59 -0.50 0.49
C LEU A 307 -12.09 -1.42 -0.65
N ARG A 308 -11.19 -1.83 -1.56
CA ARG A 308 -11.54 -2.74 -2.66
C ARG A 308 -11.89 -4.16 -2.17
N MET A 309 -11.27 -4.61 -1.07
CA MET A 309 -11.61 -5.88 -0.40
C MET A 309 -12.96 -5.82 0.34
N GLY A 310 -13.48 -4.63 0.62
CA GLY A 310 -14.72 -4.40 1.37
C GLY A 310 -14.51 -4.22 2.89
N ASP A 311 -13.27 -4.16 3.37
CA ASP A 311 -12.92 -3.78 4.75
C ASP A 311 -12.98 -2.25 4.90
N LEU A 312 -14.20 -1.73 5.07
CA LEU A 312 -14.43 -0.28 5.16
C LEU A 312 -13.84 0.35 6.42
N ASP A 313 -13.81 -0.39 7.53
CA ASP A 313 -13.30 0.13 8.80
C ASP A 313 -11.77 0.17 8.79
N GLY A 314 -11.12 -0.89 8.29
CA GLY A 314 -9.69 -0.90 8.10
C GLY A 314 -9.23 0.09 7.02
N ALA A 315 -10.05 0.36 6.00
CA ALA A 315 -9.79 1.42 5.02
C ALA A 315 -9.84 2.81 5.67
N ALA A 316 -10.85 3.07 6.50
CA ALA A 316 -10.98 4.33 7.24
C ALA A 316 -9.76 4.59 8.13
N GLU A 317 -9.35 3.60 8.94
CA GLU A 317 -8.17 3.70 9.80
C GLU A 317 -6.91 4.04 9.00
N ALA A 318 -6.73 3.39 7.84
CA ALA A 318 -5.57 3.61 6.99
C ALA A 318 -5.58 5.01 6.35
N PHE A 319 -6.74 5.49 5.87
CA PHE A 319 -6.88 6.84 5.33
C PHE A 319 -6.72 7.93 6.40
N ASP A 320 -7.22 7.72 7.62
CA ASP A 320 -7.00 8.63 8.74
C ASP A 320 -5.50 8.71 9.07
N THR A 321 -4.82 7.57 9.13
CA THR A 321 -3.35 7.55 9.31
C THR A 321 -2.65 8.26 8.15
N ALA A 322 -3.08 8.07 6.90
CA ALA A 322 -2.50 8.78 5.76
C ALA A 322 -2.60 10.30 5.92
N TYR A 323 -3.76 10.77 6.41
CA TYR A 323 -4.02 12.17 6.69
C TYR A 323 -3.17 12.72 7.84
N GLU A 324 -2.95 11.95 8.91
CA GLU A 324 -2.05 12.32 10.01
C GLU A 324 -0.61 12.61 9.54
N TYR A 325 -0.16 11.91 8.49
CA TYR A 325 1.13 12.13 7.84
C TYR A 325 1.08 13.15 6.68
N GLY A 326 -0.01 13.91 6.55
CA GLY A 326 -0.14 15.03 5.61
C GLY A 326 -0.51 14.64 4.18
N HIS A 327 -1.01 13.43 3.95
CA HIS A 327 -1.49 12.99 2.63
C HIS A 327 -3.02 13.03 2.56
N ASP A 328 -3.57 13.79 1.62
CA ASP A 328 -5.01 13.78 1.34
C ASP A 328 -5.38 12.44 0.69
N ALA A 329 -6.19 11.64 1.37
CA ALA A 329 -6.54 10.27 0.97
C ALA A 329 -7.57 10.22 -0.18
N GLN A 330 -7.55 11.20 -1.08
CA GLN A 330 -8.48 11.31 -2.20
C GLN A 330 -7.91 10.64 -3.46
N PRO A 331 -8.76 9.97 -4.26
CA PRO A 331 -10.22 9.90 -4.15
C PRO A 331 -10.74 8.77 -3.23
N GLY A 332 -9.85 8.01 -2.59
CA GLY A 332 -10.20 6.84 -1.76
C GLY A 332 -11.18 7.14 -0.63
N LEU A 333 -11.00 8.29 0.05
CA LEU A 333 -11.91 8.75 1.10
C LEU A 333 -13.33 9.00 0.56
N ALA A 334 -13.47 9.63 -0.60
CA ALA A 334 -14.80 9.82 -1.22
C ALA A 334 -15.44 8.49 -1.61
N ASN A 335 -14.67 7.53 -2.12
CA ASN A 335 -15.16 6.17 -2.41
C ASN A 335 -15.61 5.43 -1.15
N LEU A 336 -14.87 5.56 -0.03
CA LEU A 336 -15.25 5.01 1.27
C LEU A 336 -16.56 5.64 1.78
N GLN A 337 -16.68 6.96 1.69
CA GLN A 337 -17.90 7.69 2.07
C GLN A 337 -19.10 7.23 1.22
N LEU A 338 -18.93 7.08 -0.09
CA LEU A 338 -19.96 6.49 -0.95
C LEU A 338 -20.31 5.05 -0.55
N ALA A 339 -19.32 4.22 -0.22
CA ALA A 339 -19.55 2.85 0.23
C ALA A 339 -20.37 2.78 1.53
N ARG A 340 -20.25 3.79 2.40
CA ARG A 340 -21.04 3.95 3.63
C ARG A 340 -22.39 4.63 3.42
N GLY A 341 -22.68 5.13 2.22
CA GLY A 341 -23.90 5.89 1.91
C GLY A 341 -23.84 7.37 2.29
N GLU A 342 -22.66 7.89 2.61
CA GLU A 342 -22.39 9.26 3.06
C GLU A 342 -22.17 10.20 1.86
N VAL A 343 -23.14 10.25 0.93
CA VAL A 343 -23.00 10.92 -0.38
C VAL A 343 -22.62 12.41 -0.25
N GLU A 344 -23.23 13.13 0.70
CA GLU A 344 -22.93 14.55 0.92
C GLU A 344 -21.53 14.80 1.49
N ASP A 345 -21.00 13.88 2.29
CA ASP A 345 -19.63 13.97 2.79
C ASP A 345 -18.63 13.71 1.66
N ALA A 346 -18.90 12.70 0.81
CA ALA A 346 -18.13 12.42 -0.40
C ALA A 346 -18.07 13.63 -1.34
N ARG A 347 -19.23 14.25 -1.61
CA ARG A 347 -19.32 15.46 -2.45
C ARG A 347 -18.52 16.62 -1.89
N ARG A 348 -18.59 16.85 -0.58
CA ARG A 348 -17.85 17.95 0.08
C ARG A 348 -16.35 17.68 0.14
N SER A 349 -15.93 16.46 0.43
CA SER A 349 -14.52 16.10 0.56
C SER A 349 -13.82 16.16 -0.81
N LEU A 350 -14.43 15.55 -1.82
CA LEU A 350 -13.90 15.54 -3.19
C LEU A 350 -13.91 16.93 -3.83
N GLY A 351 -14.97 17.72 -3.59
CA GLY A 351 -15.05 19.10 -4.05
C GLY A 351 -13.91 19.98 -3.52
N ARG A 352 -13.45 19.76 -2.28
CA ARG A 352 -12.26 20.45 -1.74
C ARG A 352 -10.98 20.01 -2.44
N ALA A 353 -10.80 18.72 -2.70
CA ALA A 353 -9.63 18.20 -3.42
C ALA A 353 -9.55 18.73 -4.85
N LEU A 354 -10.69 18.77 -5.57
CA LEU A 354 -10.78 19.37 -6.89
C LEU A 354 -10.53 20.89 -6.87
N ALA A 355 -10.95 21.59 -5.81
CA ALA A 355 -10.68 23.03 -5.67
C ALA A 355 -9.22 23.33 -5.30
N ALA A 356 -8.51 22.38 -4.69
CA ALA A 356 -7.11 22.52 -4.29
C ALA A 356 -6.12 22.44 -5.46
N THR A 357 -6.54 22.01 -6.65
CA THR A 357 -5.68 22.03 -7.85
C THR A 357 -5.50 23.49 -8.31
N GLU A 358 -4.35 24.08 -7.99
CA GLU A 358 -4.09 25.54 -7.90
C GLU A 358 -4.46 26.36 -9.16
N SER A 359 -4.43 25.76 -10.34
CA SER A 359 -4.80 26.44 -11.60
C SER A 359 -5.87 25.72 -12.42
N GLY A 360 -6.03 24.40 -12.21
CA GLY A 360 -6.81 23.51 -13.08
C GLY A 360 -6.31 23.44 -14.53
N ARG A 361 -5.23 24.15 -14.88
CA ARG A 361 -4.75 24.37 -16.25
C ARG A 361 -3.36 23.82 -16.51
N GLY A 362 -2.52 23.67 -15.49
CA GLY A 362 -1.20 23.03 -15.61
C GLY A 362 -1.34 21.53 -15.89
N ALA A 363 -0.34 20.92 -16.55
CA ALA A 363 -0.42 19.50 -16.88
C ALA A 363 -0.61 18.66 -15.60
N MET A 364 0.20 18.88 -14.56
CA MET A 364 0.07 18.16 -13.28
C MET A 364 -1.31 18.30 -12.62
N ASP A 365 -1.89 19.51 -12.64
CA ASP A 365 -3.24 19.73 -12.13
C ASP A 365 -4.23 18.86 -12.90
N ARG A 366 -4.16 18.87 -14.23
CA ARG A 366 -5.04 18.08 -15.09
C ARG A 366 -4.89 16.58 -14.87
N ALA A 367 -3.66 16.07 -14.72
CA ALA A 367 -3.44 14.66 -14.41
C ALA A 367 -3.99 14.28 -13.02
N THR A 368 -3.84 15.16 -12.03
CA THR A 368 -4.43 14.97 -10.70
C THR A 368 -5.94 14.97 -10.76
N ARG A 369 -6.54 15.92 -11.49
CA ARG A 369 -8.00 15.97 -11.72
C ARG A 369 -8.48 14.71 -12.43
N ALA A 370 -7.76 14.18 -13.42
CA ALA A 370 -8.12 12.94 -14.10
C ALA A 370 -8.26 11.74 -13.16
N ARG A 371 -7.53 11.72 -12.03
CA ARG A 371 -7.68 10.69 -10.98
C ARG A 371 -8.89 10.91 -10.07
N LEU A 372 -9.31 12.16 -9.88
CA LEU A 372 -10.44 12.54 -9.02
C LEU A 372 -11.80 12.50 -9.76
N LEU A 373 -11.81 12.86 -11.05
CA LEU A 373 -13.02 13.03 -11.86
C LEU A 373 -13.89 11.77 -12.00
N PRO A 374 -13.34 10.53 -12.13
CA PRO A 374 -14.18 9.34 -12.15
C PRO A 374 -15.06 9.20 -10.91
N VAL A 375 -14.48 9.44 -9.72
CA VAL A 375 -15.23 9.40 -8.46
C VAL A 375 -16.19 10.57 -8.34
N GLN A 376 -15.86 11.73 -8.91
CA GLN A 376 -16.78 12.87 -8.97
C GLN A 376 -18.03 12.53 -9.78
N VAL A 377 -17.90 11.75 -10.85
CA VAL A 377 -19.05 11.25 -11.62
C VAL A 377 -19.89 10.31 -10.78
N GLU A 378 -19.28 9.33 -10.09
CA GLU A 378 -20.01 8.41 -9.20
C GLU A 378 -20.75 9.16 -8.08
N VAL A 379 -20.10 10.13 -7.44
CA VAL A 379 -20.71 10.97 -6.40
C VAL A 379 -21.88 11.79 -6.95
N ALA A 380 -21.68 12.45 -8.08
CA ALA A 380 -22.70 13.29 -8.71
C ALA A 380 -23.93 12.48 -9.13
N LEU A 381 -23.73 11.28 -9.68
CA LEU A 381 -24.82 10.34 -9.99
C LEU A 381 -25.56 9.88 -8.73
N ALA A 382 -24.83 9.57 -7.65
CA ALA A 382 -25.43 9.18 -6.38
C ALA A 382 -26.26 10.31 -5.72
N SER A 383 -25.88 11.58 -5.93
CA SER A 383 -26.65 12.74 -5.47
C SER A 383 -27.73 13.20 -6.46
N GLY A 384 -27.85 12.60 -7.64
CA GLY A 384 -28.77 13.01 -8.70
C GLY A 384 -28.39 14.30 -9.43
N ASP A 385 -27.13 14.75 -9.32
CA ASP A 385 -26.61 15.95 -9.96
C ASP A 385 -26.00 15.61 -11.34
N LEU A 386 -26.87 15.42 -12.33
CA LEU A 386 -26.45 15.03 -13.69
C LEU A 386 -25.59 16.09 -14.38
N GLU A 387 -25.76 17.37 -14.04
CA GLU A 387 -24.96 18.45 -14.64
C GLU A 387 -23.52 18.46 -14.10
N ALA A 388 -23.34 18.21 -12.80
CA ALA A 388 -22.00 18.00 -12.25
C ALA A 388 -21.33 16.75 -12.84
N ALA A 389 -22.08 15.66 -13.03
CA ALA A 389 -21.58 14.46 -13.69
C ALA A 389 -21.15 14.74 -15.15
N ARG A 390 -21.99 15.45 -15.92
CA ARG A 390 -21.69 15.86 -17.30
C ARG A 390 -20.41 16.69 -17.38
N THR A 391 -20.30 17.72 -16.53
CA THR A 391 -19.12 18.59 -16.47
C THR A 391 -17.84 17.79 -16.18
N ALA A 392 -17.91 16.86 -15.22
CA ALA A 392 -16.76 16.02 -14.87
C ALA A 392 -16.35 15.07 -16.01
N VAL A 393 -17.31 14.48 -16.72
CA VAL A 393 -17.03 13.62 -17.89
C VAL A 393 -16.39 14.42 -19.02
N GLU A 394 -16.92 15.58 -19.37
CA GLU A 394 -16.39 16.43 -20.45
C GLU A 394 -14.96 16.86 -20.17
N GLU A 395 -14.66 17.21 -18.92
CA GLU A 395 -13.31 17.54 -18.51
C GLU A 395 -12.37 16.33 -18.61
N LEU A 396 -12.81 15.16 -18.13
CA LEU A 396 -12.02 13.92 -18.16
C LEU A 396 -11.73 13.47 -19.61
N GLU A 397 -12.70 13.58 -20.51
CA GLU A 397 -12.52 13.32 -21.94
C GLU A 397 -11.52 14.27 -22.57
N SER A 398 -11.59 15.57 -22.25
CA SER A 398 -10.59 16.53 -22.72
C SER A 398 -9.19 16.17 -22.21
N ILE A 399 -9.05 15.73 -20.96
CA ILE A 399 -7.76 15.29 -20.42
C ILE A 399 -7.27 14.03 -21.15
N ALA A 400 -8.15 13.05 -21.38
CA ALA A 400 -7.80 11.82 -22.08
C ALA A 400 -7.29 12.07 -23.51
N VAL A 401 -7.90 13.02 -24.22
CA VAL A 401 -7.45 13.45 -25.56
C VAL A 401 -6.07 14.10 -25.49
N ASP A 402 -5.83 15.01 -24.54
CA ASP A 402 -4.58 15.77 -24.47
C ASP A 402 -3.38 14.92 -24.01
N TYR A 403 -3.64 13.88 -23.21
CA TYR A 403 -2.61 12.99 -22.67
C TYR A 403 -2.33 11.77 -23.56
N GLU A 404 -3.33 11.32 -24.31
CA GLU A 404 -3.30 10.11 -25.13
C GLU A 404 -2.81 8.88 -24.35
N ARG A 405 -3.37 8.67 -23.15
CA ARG A 405 -3.00 7.56 -22.26
C ARG A 405 -4.16 6.58 -22.10
N PRO A 406 -3.91 5.25 -22.21
CA PRO A 406 -4.94 4.23 -22.04
C PRO A 406 -5.71 4.36 -20.72
N LEU A 407 -5.02 4.73 -19.63
CA LEU A 407 -5.63 4.88 -18.31
C LEU A 407 -6.72 5.97 -18.29
N PHE A 408 -6.40 7.16 -18.81
CA PHE A 408 -7.34 8.28 -18.83
C PHE A 408 -8.44 8.07 -19.86
N GLU A 409 -8.12 7.46 -21.01
CA GLU A 409 -9.11 7.09 -22.01
C GLU A 409 -10.12 6.07 -21.46
N ALA A 410 -9.65 5.01 -20.80
CA ALA A 410 -10.52 3.99 -20.22
C ALA A 410 -11.38 4.58 -19.08
N GLY A 411 -10.81 5.47 -18.26
CA GLY A 411 -11.54 6.23 -17.25
C GLY A 411 -12.64 7.09 -17.84
N ALA A 412 -12.31 7.88 -18.86
CA ALA A 412 -13.27 8.74 -19.57
C ALA A 412 -14.42 7.92 -20.17
N LEU A 413 -14.12 6.78 -20.82
CA LEU A 413 -15.14 5.90 -21.38
C LEU A 413 -16.02 5.28 -20.29
N THR A 414 -15.46 4.82 -19.17
CA THR A 414 -16.26 4.31 -18.04
C THR A 414 -17.21 5.40 -17.54
N SER A 415 -16.69 6.58 -17.22
CA SER A 415 -17.49 7.67 -16.67
C SER A 415 -18.54 8.20 -17.66
N ARG A 416 -18.24 8.27 -18.96
CA ARG A 416 -19.23 8.59 -20.00
C ARG A 416 -20.34 7.55 -20.04
N GLY A 417 -20.00 6.27 -19.95
CA GLY A 417 -20.97 5.18 -19.88
C GLY A 417 -21.87 5.25 -18.64
N GLU A 418 -21.30 5.54 -17.48
CA GLU A 418 -22.05 5.71 -16.23
C GLU A 418 -22.99 6.91 -16.27
N LEU A 419 -22.55 8.04 -16.84
CA LEU A 419 -23.41 9.20 -17.10
C LEU A 419 -24.58 8.82 -18.01
N LEU A 420 -24.33 8.13 -19.12
CA LEU A 420 -25.38 7.70 -20.05
C LEU A 420 -26.38 6.74 -19.39
N LEU A 421 -25.92 5.85 -18.51
CA LEU A 421 -26.81 5.02 -17.68
C LEU A 421 -27.66 5.87 -16.73
N GLY A 422 -27.07 6.87 -16.06
CA GLY A 422 -27.78 7.82 -15.21
C GLY A 422 -28.80 8.69 -15.96
N GLU A 423 -28.58 8.93 -17.26
CA GLU A 423 -29.51 9.61 -18.17
C GLU A 423 -30.56 8.66 -18.80
N GLU A 424 -30.59 7.38 -18.39
CA GLU A 424 -31.47 6.34 -18.96
C GLU A 424 -31.22 6.07 -20.47
N ARG A 425 -30.01 6.32 -20.97
CA ARG A 425 -29.59 6.16 -22.37
C ARG A 425 -28.73 4.90 -22.56
N ALA A 426 -29.27 3.75 -22.13
CA ALA A 426 -28.54 2.47 -22.11
C ALA A 426 -27.97 2.07 -23.49
N ALA A 427 -28.74 2.24 -24.57
CA ALA A 427 -28.33 1.95 -25.95
C ALA A 427 -27.08 2.72 -26.41
N GLU A 428 -26.85 3.90 -25.85
CA GLU A 428 -25.64 4.70 -26.11
C GLU A 428 -24.51 4.33 -25.13
N ALA A 429 -24.84 3.91 -23.91
CA ALA A 429 -23.88 3.49 -22.90
C ALA A 429 -23.18 2.18 -23.25
N SER A 430 -23.91 1.18 -23.75
CA SER A 430 -23.40 -0.16 -24.07
C SER A 430 -22.15 -0.18 -24.98
N PRO A 431 -22.14 0.47 -26.16
CA PRO A 431 -20.94 0.48 -27.02
C PRO A 431 -19.75 1.19 -26.35
N VAL A 432 -19.99 2.23 -25.56
CA VAL A 432 -18.96 3.00 -24.84
C VAL A 432 -18.33 2.14 -23.73
N LEU A 433 -19.14 1.54 -22.88
CA LEU A 433 -18.70 0.66 -21.80
C LEU A 433 -18.05 -0.62 -22.33
N GLY A 434 -18.56 -1.15 -23.44
CA GLY A 434 -17.98 -2.27 -24.17
C GLY A 434 -16.55 -1.99 -24.63
N ARG A 435 -16.25 -0.77 -25.09
CA ARG A 435 -14.88 -0.34 -25.38
C ARG A 435 -14.06 -0.18 -24.10
N SER A 436 -14.63 0.46 -23.08
CA SER A 436 -13.95 0.74 -21.82
C SER A 436 -13.37 -0.52 -21.17
N TRP A 437 -14.19 -1.54 -20.90
CA TRP A 437 -13.72 -2.71 -20.13
C TRP A 437 -12.61 -3.50 -20.85
N ARG A 438 -12.62 -3.51 -22.19
CA ARG A 438 -11.55 -4.13 -23.00
C ARG A 438 -10.26 -3.33 -22.94
N LEU A 439 -10.34 -2.00 -22.90
CA LEU A 439 -9.17 -1.14 -22.74
C LEU A 439 -8.54 -1.32 -21.36
N TRP A 440 -9.34 -1.37 -20.30
CA TRP A 440 -8.88 -1.76 -18.96
C TRP A 440 -8.21 -3.14 -18.96
N GLN A 441 -8.80 -4.11 -19.65
CA GLN A 441 -8.25 -5.47 -19.74
C GLN A 441 -6.91 -5.50 -20.48
N SER A 442 -6.76 -4.77 -21.59
CA SER A 442 -5.49 -4.72 -22.33
C SER A 442 -4.35 -4.06 -21.56
N SER A 443 -4.70 -3.24 -20.55
CA SER A 443 -3.75 -2.57 -19.65
C SER A 443 -3.44 -3.39 -18.39
N ASP A 444 -3.91 -4.64 -18.30
CA ASP A 444 -3.70 -5.54 -17.15
C ASP A 444 -4.21 -4.97 -15.81
N LEU A 445 -5.37 -4.30 -15.85
CA LEU A 445 -6.05 -3.72 -14.69
C LEU A 445 -7.36 -4.50 -14.41
N PRO A 446 -7.27 -5.66 -13.72
CA PRO A 446 -8.38 -6.60 -13.62
C PRO A 446 -9.56 -6.06 -12.83
N TYR A 447 -9.32 -5.28 -11.78
CA TYR A 447 -10.40 -4.73 -10.95
C TYR A 447 -11.21 -3.68 -11.72
N GLU A 448 -10.54 -2.73 -12.35
CA GLU A 448 -11.11 -1.67 -13.17
C GLU A 448 -11.86 -2.25 -14.39
N SER A 449 -11.28 -3.28 -15.02
CA SER A 449 -11.93 -4.02 -16.11
C SER A 449 -13.23 -4.70 -15.65
N ALA A 450 -13.22 -5.37 -14.48
CA ALA A 450 -14.40 -6.01 -13.94
C ALA A 450 -15.50 -4.99 -13.56
N ARG A 451 -15.13 -3.83 -12.99
CA ARG A 451 -16.08 -2.73 -12.71
C ARG A 451 -16.70 -2.17 -13.98
N ALA A 452 -15.90 -1.84 -15.00
CA ALA A 452 -16.41 -1.36 -16.28
C ALA A 452 -17.29 -2.41 -16.98
N ARG A 453 -16.95 -3.70 -16.85
CA ARG A 453 -17.73 -4.82 -17.38
C ARG A 453 -19.06 -5.01 -16.65
N LEU A 454 -19.09 -4.78 -15.34
CA LEU A 454 -20.32 -4.75 -14.56
C LEU A 454 -21.26 -3.65 -15.08
N ARG A 455 -20.77 -2.43 -15.28
CA ARG A 455 -21.55 -1.34 -15.89
C ARG A 455 -22.02 -1.68 -17.31
N TYR A 456 -21.18 -2.30 -18.11
CA TYR A 456 -21.57 -2.79 -19.45
C TYR A 456 -22.74 -3.78 -19.36
N ALA A 457 -22.71 -4.71 -18.39
CA ALA A 457 -23.82 -5.63 -18.19
C ALA A 457 -25.11 -4.94 -17.72
N GLU A 458 -25.02 -3.89 -16.89
CA GLU A 458 -26.17 -3.06 -16.52
C GLU A 458 -26.81 -2.39 -17.74
N ALA A 459 -26.01 -1.88 -18.68
CA ALA A 459 -26.50 -1.34 -19.95
C ALA A 459 -27.25 -2.40 -20.77
N LEU A 460 -26.68 -3.60 -20.90
CA LEU A 460 -27.30 -4.72 -21.60
C LEU A 460 -28.62 -5.17 -20.94
N LEU A 461 -28.70 -5.18 -19.60
CA LEU A 461 -29.94 -5.48 -18.88
C LEU A 461 -31.02 -4.43 -19.20
N ALA A 462 -30.66 -3.14 -19.23
CA ALA A 462 -31.58 -2.07 -19.56
C ALA A 462 -32.06 -2.10 -21.03
N GLU A 463 -31.24 -2.63 -21.94
CA GLU A 463 -31.62 -2.92 -23.33
C GLU A 463 -32.46 -4.20 -23.49
N GLY A 464 -32.49 -5.06 -22.47
CA GLY A 464 -33.18 -6.35 -22.49
C GLY A 464 -32.36 -7.52 -23.04
N ASP A 465 -31.05 -7.36 -23.30
CA ASP A 465 -30.15 -8.46 -23.69
C ASP A 465 -29.67 -9.24 -22.45
N MET A 466 -30.61 -9.98 -21.85
CA MET A 466 -30.39 -10.77 -20.64
C MET A 466 -29.29 -11.84 -20.82
N ALA A 467 -29.17 -12.40 -22.03
CA ALA A 467 -28.24 -13.49 -22.30
C ALA A 467 -26.78 -13.00 -22.38
N MET A 468 -26.56 -11.83 -22.98
CA MET A 468 -25.24 -11.21 -22.97
C MET A 468 -24.92 -10.66 -21.58
N ALA A 469 -25.85 -9.94 -20.95
CA ALA A 469 -25.67 -9.40 -19.61
C ALA A 469 -25.26 -10.47 -18.59
N ARG A 470 -25.94 -11.62 -18.58
CA ARG A 470 -25.60 -12.74 -17.68
C ARG A 470 -24.20 -13.28 -17.91
N ARG A 471 -23.74 -13.35 -19.17
CA ARG A 471 -22.38 -13.82 -19.49
C ARG A 471 -21.33 -12.84 -18.96
N ASP A 472 -21.56 -11.54 -19.14
CA ASP A 472 -20.65 -10.51 -18.65
C ASP A 472 -20.64 -10.39 -17.13
N LEU A 473 -21.80 -10.52 -16.47
CA LEU A 473 -21.90 -10.59 -15.00
C LEU A 473 -21.13 -11.78 -14.43
N LEU A 474 -21.29 -12.99 -14.98
CA LEU A 474 -20.55 -14.18 -14.51
C LEU A 474 -19.04 -14.01 -14.66
N ALA A 475 -18.60 -13.35 -15.73
CA ALA A 475 -17.19 -13.10 -15.95
C ALA A 475 -16.63 -12.03 -14.99
N ALA A 476 -17.37 -10.95 -14.74
CA ALA A 476 -17.01 -9.95 -13.72
C ALA A 476 -16.97 -10.59 -12.32
N ARG A 477 -17.97 -11.41 -11.98
CA ARG A 477 -18.04 -12.18 -10.73
C ARG A 477 -16.77 -13.00 -10.51
N GLY A 478 -16.34 -13.76 -11.51
CA GLY A 478 -15.15 -14.60 -11.40
C GLY A 478 -13.86 -13.80 -11.18
N VAL A 479 -13.77 -12.57 -11.68
CA VAL A 479 -12.63 -11.67 -11.40
C VAL A 479 -12.71 -11.17 -9.96
N PHE A 480 -13.86 -10.61 -9.54
CA PHE A 480 -14.04 -10.11 -8.18
C PHE A 480 -13.82 -11.21 -7.12
N GLU A 481 -14.21 -12.46 -7.41
CA GLU A 481 -14.01 -13.61 -6.52
C GLU A 481 -12.52 -13.93 -6.33
N ARG A 482 -11.72 -13.91 -7.40
CA ARG A 482 -10.27 -14.12 -7.31
C ARG A 482 -9.55 -12.99 -6.59
N LEU A 483 -10.03 -11.75 -6.73
CA LEU A 483 -9.44 -10.60 -6.07
C LEU A 483 -9.85 -10.51 -4.59
N GLY A 484 -11.00 -11.07 -4.21
CA GLY A 484 -11.59 -10.87 -2.88
C GLY A 484 -12.40 -9.57 -2.77
N ALA A 485 -12.95 -9.07 -3.88
CA ALA A 485 -13.74 -7.84 -3.92
C ALA A 485 -15.18 -8.08 -3.40
N THR A 486 -15.33 -8.29 -2.10
CA THR A 486 -16.58 -8.79 -1.48
C THR A 486 -17.81 -7.92 -1.77
N ARG A 487 -17.64 -6.60 -1.79
CA ARG A 487 -18.72 -5.65 -2.09
C ARG A 487 -19.18 -5.77 -3.54
N ASP A 488 -18.25 -5.76 -4.48
CA ASP A 488 -18.56 -5.86 -5.91
C ASP A 488 -19.16 -7.23 -6.25
N LEU A 489 -18.70 -8.31 -5.58
CA LEU A 489 -19.34 -9.63 -5.66
C LEU A 489 -20.80 -9.59 -5.27
N GLN A 490 -21.13 -8.94 -4.15
CA GLN A 490 -22.51 -8.83 -3.70
C GLN A 490 -23.39 -8.09 -4.72
N ILE A 491 -22.89 -7.01 -5.32
CA ILE A 491 -23.61 -6.27 -6.38
C ILE A 491 -23.88 -7.18 -7.58
N VAL A 492 -22.87 -7.93 -8.03
CA VAL A 492 -23.01 -8.84 -9.17
C VAL A 492 -23.98 -9.99 -8.87
N ASP A 493 -23.91 -10.58 -7.68
CA ASP A 493 -24.81 -11.65 -7.26
C ASP A 493 -26.27 -11.16 -7.18
N ASP A 494 -26.51 -9.94 -6.71
CA ASP A 494 -27.83 -9.32 -6.71
C ASP A 494 -28.39 -9.10 -8.13
N LEU A 495 -27.55 -8.63 -9.06
CA LEU A 495 -27.95 -8.48 -10.47
C LEU A 495 -28.21 -9.83 -11.16
N LEU A 496 -27.40 -10.84 -10.88
CA LEU A 496 -27.59 -12.20 -11.40
C LEU A 496 -28.89 -12.82 -10.88
N ALA A 497 -29.23 -12.61 -9.60
CA ALA A 497 -30.50 -13.06 -9.04
C ALA A 497 -31.69 -12.36 -9.72
N GLY A 498 -31.61 -11.04 -9.90
CA GLY A 498 -32.65 -10.27 -10.63
C GLY A 498 -32.80 -10.66 -12.10
N ALA A 499 -31.71 -11.05 -12.76
CA ALA A 499 -31.72 -11.53 -14.15
C ALA A 499 -32.27 -12.96 -14.29
N GLY A 500 -32.19 -13.79 -13.24
CA GLY A 500 -32.67 -15.17 -13.21
C GLY A 500 -34.19 -15.32 -13.13
N ASP A 501 -34.88 -14.34 -12.53
CA ASP A 501 -36.34 -14.33 -12.37
C ASP A 501 -37.11 -13.85 -13.62
N GLY A 502 -36.39 -13.57 -14.71
CA GLY A 502 -36.92 -13.05 -15.98
C GLY A 502 -37.78 -13.99 -16.83
N ALA A 503 -38.36 -15.04 -16.25
CA ALA A 503 -39.37 -15.90 -16.88
C ALA A 503 -40.77 -15.73 -16.25
N ALA A 504 -41.14 -14.54 -15.78
CA ALA A 504 -42.54 -14.07 -15.73
C ALA A 504 -42.62 -12.57 -15.39
N THR A 505 -43.18 -11.80 -16.33
CA THR A 505 -43.84 -10.48 -16.16
C THR A 505 -43.04 -9.29 -15.61
N GLY A 506 -42.60 -8.41 -16.52
CA GLY A 506 -42.98 -7.00 -16.56
C GLY A 506 -42.39 -6.02 -15.52
N ARG A 507 -41.44 -5.19 -16.00
CA ARG A 507 -41.13 -3.78 -15.62
C ARG A 507 -40.26 -3.58 -14.37
N PRO A 508 -39.05 -2.98 -14.49
CA PRO A 508 -38.39 -2.31 -13.37
C PRO A 508 -38.82 -0.83 -13.37
N ALA A 509 -39.47 -0.41 -12.29
CA ALA A 509 -39.68 1.00 -11.98
C ALA A 509 -39.16 1.25 -10.57
N ALA A 510 -38.32 2.27 -10.45
CA ALA A 510 -38.00 3.06 -9.25
C ALA A 510 -37.58 2.31 -7.98
N ALA A 511 -36.39 2.68 -7.50
CA ALA A 511 -35.97 2.72 -6.11
C ALA A 511 -37.05 2.33 -5.09
N ALA A 512 -37.02 1.08 -4.64
CA ALA A 512 -37.68 0.64 -3.44
C ALA A 512 -36.62 0.05 -2.52
N SER A 513 -36.48 0.66 -1.35
CA SER A 513 -35.76 0.12 -0.21
C SER A 513 -36.18 -1.34 0.01
N ARG A 514 -35.24 -2.28 -0.17
CA ARG A 514 -35.43 -3.65 0.34
C ARG A 514 -35.45 -3.54 1.86
N ALA A 515 -36.64 -3.72 2.43
CA ALA A 515 -36.87 -3.66 3.86
C ALA A 515 -35.90 -4.57 4.62
N GLU A 516 -35.18 -3.98 5.56
CA GLU A 516 -34.42 -4.65 6.61
C GLU A 516 -35.33 -5.63 7.38
N ALA A 517 -35.21 -6.93 7.11
CA ALA A 517 -35.94 -7.93 7.86
C ALA A 517 -35.20 -8.18 9.19
N ARG A 518 -35.81 -7.78 10.31
CA ARG A 518 -35.39 -8.27 11.63
C ARG A 518 -35.73 -9.75 11.75
N VAL A 519 -34.71 -10.57 11.95
CA VAL A 519 -34.84 -12.02 12.09
C VAL A 519 -34.09 -12.48 13.33
N THR A 520 -34.66 -13.44 14.05
CA THR A 520 -33.96 -14.13 15.14
C THR A 520 -33.18 -15.31 14.56
N ARG A 521 -31.90 -15.36 14.87
CA ARG A 521 -30.97 -16.44 14.47
C ARG A 521 -30.07 -16.82 15.63
N THR A 522 -29.52 -18.02 15.55
CA THR A 522 -28.43 -18.45 16.43
C THR A 522 -27.13 -18.28 15.69
N PHE A 523 -26.27 -17.41 16.22
CA PHE A 523 -24.97 -17.11 15.66
C PHE A 523 -23.91 -17.98 16.34
N MET A 524 -23.06 -18.58 15.51
CA MET A 524 -21.88 -19.33 15.92
C MET A 524 -20.64 -18.56 15.46
N PHE A 525 -19.71 -18.34 16.39
CA PHE A 525 -18.37 -17.87 16.10
C PHE A 525 -17.37 -18.96 16.47
N THR A 526 -16.46 -19.25 15.55
CA THR A 526 -15.33 -20.17 15.78
C THR A 526 -14.03 -19.44 15.56
N ASP A 527 -12.98 -19.87 16.26
CA ASP A 527 -11.65 -19.27 16.14
C ASP A 527 -10.57 -20.28 16.56
N ILE A 528 -9.42 -20.27 15.88
CA ILE A 528 -8.27 -21.08 16.23
C ILE A 528 -7.54 -20.43 17.41
N VAL A 529 -7.43 -21.17 18.51
CA VAL A 529 -6.69 -20.73 19.69
C VAL A 529 -5.20 -20.64 19.34
N THR A 530 -4.60 -19.47 19.61
CA THR A 530 -3.16 -19.17 19.39
C THR A 530 -2.72 -19.34 17.93
N SER A 531 -3.56 -18.93 16.98
CA SER A 531 -3.26 -19.01 15.53
C SER A 531 -1.98 -18.27 15.14
N THR A 532 -1.74 -17.07 15.67
CA THR A 532 -0.53 -16.26 15.38
C THR A 532 0.77 -16.98 15.77
N ASP A 533 0.81 -17.62 16.94
CA ASP A 533 1.98 -18.39 17.39
C ASP A 533 2.19 -19.63 16.51
N LEU A 534 1.09 -20.23 16.04
CA LEU A 534 1.13 -21.43 15.20
C LEU A 534 1.68 -21.11 13.81
N VAL A 535 1.27 -19.99 13.19
CA VAL A 535 1.81 -19.50 11.90
C VAL A 535 3.32 -19.28 12.00
N GLY A 536 3.78 -18.59 13.05
CA GLY A 536 5.21 -18.32 13.25
C GLY A 536 6.06 -19.58 13.44
N LEU A 537 5.47 -20.69 13.90
CA LEU A 537 6.16 -21.94 14.15
C LEU A 537 6.26 -22.85 12.91
N ILE A 538 5.19 -22.91 12.10
CA ILE A 538 5.10 -23.86 10.97
C ILE A 538 5.35 -23.23 9.60
N GLY A 539 5.36 -21.89 9.51
CA GLY A 539 5.54 -21.14 8.26
C GLY A 539 4.27 -21.08 7.40
N ASP A 540 4.24 -20.10 6.49
CA ASP A 540 3.03 -19.70 5.75
C ASP A 540 2.48 -20.80 4.83
N GLU A 541 3.34 -21.59 4.20
CA GLU A 541 2.93 -22.66 3.29
C GLU A 541 2.20 -23.80 4.03
N ALA A 542 2.79 -24.29 5.13
CA ALA A 542 2.17 -25.32 5.97
C ALA A 542 0.91 -24.80 6.68
N TRP A 543 0.87 -23.52 7.04
CA TRP A 543 -0.32 -22.89 7.58
C TRP A 543 -1.46 -22.81 6.55
N SER A 544 -1.16 -22.46 5.30
CA SER A 544 -2.14 -22.42 4.22
C SER A 544 -2.75 -23.81 3.95
N GLU A 545 -1.93 -24.86 3.91
CA GLU A 545 -2.42 -26.23 3.77
C GLU A 545 -3.30 -26.67 4.95
N LEU A 546 -2.89 -26.33 6.17
CA LEU A 546 -3.64 -26.63 7.39
C LEU A 546 -5.00 -25.92 7.39
N LEU A 547 -5.03 -24.62 7.06
CA LEU A 547 -6.28 -23.85 6.95
C LEU A 547 -7.17 -24.42 5.85
N GLY A 548 -6.59 -24.78 4.70
CA GLY A 548 -7.35 -25.41 3.62
C GLY A 548 -8.05 -26.70 4.05
N TRP A 549 -7.40 -27.54 4.86
CA TRP A 549 -8.05 -28.73 5.44
C TRP A 549 -9.08 -28.36 6.52
N HIS A 550 -8.71 -27.50 7.47
CA HIS A 550 -9.57 -27.03 8.56
C HIS A 550 -10.91 -26.47 8.03
N ASP A 551 -10.83 -25.58 7.04
CA ASP A 551 -11.99 -24.92 6.46
C ASP A 551 -12.92 -25.91 5.75
N ARG A 552 -12.36 -26.91 5.06
CA ARG A 552 -13.16 -27.98 4.45
C ARG A 552 -13.92 -28.79 5.50
N GLU A 553 -13.28 -29.13 6.62
CA GLU A 553 -13.92 -29.88 7.70
C GLU A 553 -15.02 -29.09 8.40
N LEU A 554 -14.75 -27.81 8.73
CA LEU A 554 -15.74 -26.95 9.36
C LEU A 554 -16.92 -26.67 8.43
N ARG A 555 -16.68 -26.31 7.16
CA ARG A 555 -17.76 -26.12 6.17
C ARG A 555 -18.62 -27.36 6.00
N SER A 556 -18.01 -28.54 5.98
CA SER A 556 -18.73 -29.80 5.91
C SER A 556 -19.63 -30.03 7.13
N ALA A 557 -19.13 -29.78 8.35
CA ALA A 557 -19.93 -29.89 9.57
C ALA A 557 -21.06 -28.83 9.62
N ILE A 558 -20.77 -27.58 9.26
CA ILE A 558 -21.73 -26.48 9.20
C ILE A 558 -22.87 -26.82 8.22
N ALA A 559 -22.54 -27.24 7.00
CA ALA A 559 -23.52 -27.59 5.98
C ALA A 559 -24.38 -28.80 6.38
N GLN A 560 -23.79 -29.82 7.01
CA GLN A 560 -24.51 -31.00 7.50
C GLN A 560 -25.61 -30.63 8.52
N HIS A 561 -25.40 -29.55 9.26
CA HIS A 561 -26.34 -29.02 10.25
C HIS A 561 -27.08 -27.77 9.77
N ARG A 562 -27.13 -27.52 8.44
CA ARG A 562 -27.90 -26.42 7.84
C ARG A 562 -27.49 -25.02 8.32
N GLY A 563 -26.23 -24.83 8.67
CA GLY A 563 -25.68 -23.51 8.96
C GLY A 563 -25.42 -22.72 7.67
N GLU A 564 -25.70 -21.43 7.72
CA GLU A 564 -25.36 -20.45 6.69
C GLU A 564 -24.01 -19.81 7.08
N GLU A 565 -22.94 -20.11 6.34
CA GLU A 565 -21.68 -19.37 6.46
C GLU A 565 -21.93 -17.92 6.04
N VAL A 566 -21.71 -17.00 7.00
CA VAL A 566 -21.91 -15.56 6.82
C VAL A 566 -20.58 -14.90 6.48
N ASP A 567 -19.51 -15.24 7.22
CA ASP A 567 -18.17 -14.70 7.02
C ASP A 567 -17.10 -15.71 7.46
N HIS A 568 -15.89 -15.58 6.91
CA HIS A 568 -14.70 -16.37 7.23
C HIS A 568 -13.54 -15.42 7.53
N THR A 569 -13.16 -15.32 8.81
CA THR A 569 -12.21 -14.32 9.31
C THR A 569 -10.75 -14.79 9.22
N GLY A 570 -10.43 -15.65 8.25
CA GLY A 570 -9.10 -16.25 8.06
C GLY A 570 -8.86 -17.50 8.91
N ASP A 571 -8.93 -17.38 10.23
CA ASP A 571 -8.70 -18.48 11.19
C ASP A 571 -9.97 -18.88 11.98
N GLY A 572 -11.13 -18.36 11.55
CA GLY A 572 -12.41 -18.54 12.21
C GLY A 572 -13.60 -18.40 11.26
N PHE A 573 -14.77 -18.79 11.76
CA PHE A 573 -16.03 -18.73 11.01
C PHE A 573 -17.10 -17.97 11.77
N PHE A 574 -17.84 -17.13 11.07
CA PHE A 574 -19.11 -16.57 11.49
C PHE A 574 -20.24 -17.28 10.73
N VAL A 575 -21.12 -17.95 11.47
CA VAL A 575 -22.18 -18.79 10.92
C VAL A 575 -23.52 -18.44 11.55
N ALA A 576 -24.58 -18.41 10.77
CA ALA A 576 -25.95 -18.24 11.25
C ALA A 576 -26.75 -19.53 11.09
N PHE A 577 -27.49 -19.90 12.12
CA PHE A 577 -28.41 -21.03 12.12
C PHE A 577 -29.83 -20.53 12.36
N GLU A 578 -30.78 -21.13 11.64
CA GLU A 578 -32.21 -20.89 11.87
C GLU A 578 -32.69 -21.56 13.17
N ARG A 579 -32.04 -22.65 13.59
CA ARG A 579 -32.36 -23.37 14.83
C ARG A 579 -31.15 -23.46 15.74
N ALA A 580 -31.32 -23.07 17.01
CA ALA A 580 -30.26 -23.14 17.99
C ALA A 580 -29.75 -24.58 18.25
N SER A 581 -30.62 -25.58 18.16
CA SER A 581 -30.24 -26.98 18.29
C SER A 581 -29.27 -27.43 17.20
N ASP A 582 -29.46 -26.94 15.97
CA ASP A 582 -28.58 -27.24 14.84
C ASP A 582 -27.18 -26.62 15.07
N ALA A 583 -27.12 -25.41 15.62
CA ALA A 583 -25.86 -24.75 15.98
C ALA A 583 -25.08 -25.52 17.06
N VAL A 584 -25.79 -26.04 18.08
CA VAL A 584 -25.19 -26.88 19.13
C VAL A 584 -24.67 -28.18 18.54
N ASP A 585 -25.46 -28.88 17.72
CA ASP A 585 -25.04 -30.12 17.08
C ASP A 585 -23.82 -29.90 16.15
N ALA A 586 -23.81 -28.80 15.38
CA ALA A 586 -22.69 -28.41 14.53
C ALA A 586 -21.40 -28.16 15.33
N ALA A 587 -21.49 -27.39 16.42
CA ALA A 587 -20.36 -27.09 17.28
C ALA A 587 -19.75 -28.36 17.89
N VAL A 588 -20.59 -29.31 18.30
CA VAL A 588 -20.15 -30.61 18.83
C VAL A 588 -19.46 -31.44 17.74
N GLU A 589 -20.04 -31.48 16.54
CA GLU A 589 -19.46 -32.20 15.41
C GLU A 589 -18.08 -31.65 15.02
N ILE A 590 -17.92 -30.32 15.00
CA ILE A 590 -16.63 -29.66 14.75
C ILE A 590 -15.58 -30.13 15.77
N GLN A 591 -15.88 -30.05 17.08
CA GLN A 591 -14.92 -30.50 18.11
C GLN A 591 -14.56 -31.98 17.95
N ARG A 592 -15.53 -32.84 17.63
CA ARG A 592 -15.31 -34.28 17.42
C ARG A 592 -14.45 -34.58 16.21
N ARG A 593 -14.65 -33.87 15.09
CA ARG A 593 -13.81 -34.01 13.89
C ARG A 593 -12.36 -33.60 14.16
N LEU A 594 -12.15 -32.48 14.86
CA LEU A 594 -10.81 -32.04 15.24
C LEU A 594 -10.11 -33.04 16.18
N VAL A 595 -10.82 -33.60 17.17
CA VAL A 595 -10.27 -34.66 18.04
C VAL A 595 -9.95 -35.92 17.25
N ARG A 596 -10.84 -36.34 16.36
CA ARG A 596 -10.63 -37.50 15.50
C ARG A 596 -9.39 -37.31 14.62
N HIS A 597 -9.25 -36.14 14.00
CA HIS A 597 -8.09 -35.84 13.17
C HIS A 597 -6.79 -35.84 13.98
N ARG A 598 -6.77 -35.27 15.20
CA ARG A 598 -5.62 -35.40 16.12
C ARG A 598 -5.24 -36.85 16.42
N ARG A 599 -6.23 -37.75 16.56
CA ARG A 599 -5.99 -39.17 16.83
C ARG A 599 -5.47 -39.93 15.61
N GLU A 600 -5.97 -39.61 14.42
CA GLU A 600 -5.65 -40.33 13.18
C GLU A 600 -4.39 -39.79 12.47
N HIS A 601 -4.15 -38.48 12.54
CA HIS A 601 -3.12 -37.76 11.77
C HIS A 601 -2.14 -36.98 12.64
N GLY A 602 -2.26 -37.06 13.98
CA GLY A 602 -1.31 -36.52 14.95
C GLY A 602 -1.53 -35.07 15.35
N PHE A 603 -2.06 -34.22 14.47
CA PHE A 603 -2.25 -32.80 14.76
C PHE A 603 -3.53 -32.22 14.15
N ALA A 604 -4.22 -31.37 14.92
CA ALA A 604 -5.25 -30.44 14.44
C ALA A 604 -5.29 -29.23 15.41
N PRO A 605 -5.53 -28.00 14.91
CA PRO A 605 -5.61 -26.83 15.75
C PRO A 605 -6.73 -26.96 16.78
N TRP A 606 -6.57 -26.23 17.88
CA TRP A 606 -7.60 -26.16 18.89
C TRP A 606 -8.54 -25.02 18.56
N VAL A 607 -9.84 -25.32 18.50
CA VAL A 607 -10.86 -24.32 18.17
C VAL A 607 -11.69 -24.01 19.40
N ARG A 608 -11.99 -22.72 19.60
CA ARG A 608 -12.97 -22.22 20.57
C ARG A 608 -14.26 -21.87 19.82
N ILE A 609 -15.42 -22.14 20.43
CA ILE A 609 -16.72 -21.93 19.80
C ILE A 609 -17.68 -21.20 20.73
N GLY A 610 -18.33 -20.15 20.24
CA GLY A 610 -19.39 -19.43 20.97
C GLY A 610 -20.72 -19.45 20.23
N LEU A 611 -21.81 -19.63 20.97
CA LEU A 611 -23.18 -19.66 20.46
C LEU A 611 -24.05 -18.61 21.18
N HIS A 612 -24.76 -17.79 20.41
CA HIS A 612 -25.69 -16.80 20.96
C HIS A 612 -26.91 -16.64 20.05
N THR A 613 -28.12 -16.61 20.63
CA THR A 613 -29.35 -16.35 19.88
C THR A 613 -29.82 -14.94 20.11
N ALA A 614 -30.02 -14.20 19.03
CA ALA A 614 -30.46 -12.81 19.10
C ALA A 614 -31.23 -12.40 17.85
N GLU A 615 -31.98 -11.31 17.96
CA GLU A 615 -32.45 -10.58 16.79
C GLU A 615 -31.29 -9.88 16.10
N ALA A 616 -31.25 -10.01 14.78
CA ALA A 616 -30.36 -9.25 13.92
C ALA A 616 -31.11 -8.76 12.69
N THR A 617 -30.57 -7.72 12.08
CA THR A 617 -31.05 -7.20 10.82
C THR A 617 -30.37 -7.95 9.70
N ARG A 618 -31.14 -8.69 8.89
CA ARG A 618 -30.59 -9.37 7.71
C ARG A 618 -30.38 -8.37 6.59
N ARG A 619 -29.16 -8.32 6.05
CA ARG A 619 -28.77 -7.50 4.89
C ARG A 619 -28.13 -8.44 3.86
N GLY A 620 -28.94 -8.95 2.92
CA GLY A 620 -28.50 -9.99 1.98
C GLY A 620 -28.14 -11.30 2.71
N ARG A 621 -26.89 -11.75 2.56
CA ARG A 621 -26.33 -12.91 3.28
C ARG A 621 -25.67 -12.56 4.63
N ASN A 622 -25.55 -11.26 4.94
CA ASN A 622 -24.95 -10.76 6.18
C ASN A 622 -25.99 -10.45 7.26
N TYR A 623 -25.52 -10.44 8.51
CA TYR A 623 -26.31 -10.09 9.69
C TYR A 623 -25.63 -8.93 10.43
N ALA A 624 -26.41 -7.89 10.75
CA ALA A 624 -25.93 -6.72 11.48
C ALA A 624 -26.80 -6.44 12.71
N GLY A 625 -26.17 -5.95 13.78
CA GLY A 625 -26.85 -5.53 15.00
C GLY A 625 -26.14 -5.95 16.27
N GLN A 626 -26.62 -5.43 17.40
CA GLN A 626 -26.02 -5.67 18.71
C GLN A 626 -25.88 -7.16 19.05
N GLY A 627 -26.83 -8.01 18.63
CA GLY A 627 -26.78 -9.45 18.83
C GLY A 627 -25.58 -10.14 18.19
N VAL A 628 -25.12 -9.68 17.02
CA VAL A 628 -23.94 -10.24 16.33
C VAL A 628 -22.66 -9.93 17.10
N HIS A 629 -22.51 -8.68 17.56
CA HIS A 629 -21.35 -8.29 18.38
C HIS A 629 -21.30 -9.03 19.72
N VAL A 630 -22.46 -9.30 20.32
CA VAL A 630 -22.54 -10.13 21.53
C VAL A 630 -22.11 -11.56 21.22
N ALA A 631 -22.60 -12.15 20.13
CA ALA A 631 -22.22 -13.51 19.71
C ALA A 631 -20.71 -13.67 19.50
N ALA A 632 -20.06 -12.71 18.81
CA ALA A 632 -18.62 -12.71 18.61
C ALA A 632 -17.85 -12.69 19.95
N ARG A 633 -18.34 -11.91 20.92
CA ARG A 633 -17.73 -11.80 22.26
C ARG A 633 -17.96 -13.06 23.11
N VAL A 634 -19.10 -13.73 22.96
CA VAL A 634 -19.33 -15.06 23.56
C VAL A 634 -18.33 -16.07 23.00
N GLY A 635 -18.04 -16.03 21.70
CA GLY A 635 -16.98 -16.85 21.07
C GLY A 635 -15.59 -16.55 21.62
N ALA A 636 -15.22 -15.27 21.74
CA ALA A 636 -13.93 -14.86 22.29
C ALA A 636 -13.74 -15.27 23.77
N ALA A 637 -14.83 -15.40 24.53
CA ALA A 637 -14.82 -15.84 25.93
C ALA A 637 -14.71 -17.36 26.10
N ALA A 638 -14.83 -18.13 25.01
CA ALA A 638 -14.64 -19.57 25.04
C ALA A 638 -13.15 -19.93 25.14
N GLY A 639 -12.84 -20.90 26.00
CA GLY A 639 -11.52 -21.49 26.13
C GLY A 639 -11.20 -22.50 25.03
N LYS A 640 -10.01 -23.07 25.15
CA LYS A 640 -9.51 -24.14 24.28
C LYS A 640 -10.47 -25.35 24.28
N GLU A 641 -10.93 -25.76 23.10
CA GLU A 641 -11.92 -26.82 22.89
C GLU A 641 -13.26 -26.60 23.62
N GLU A 642 -13.54 -25.37 24.04
CA GLU A 642 -14.77 -25.06 24.73
C GLU A 642 -15.86 -24.67 23.72
N ILE A 643 -17.07 -25.16 23.95
CA ILE A 643 -18.29 -24.67 23.31
C ILE A 643 -19.07 -23.90 24.38
N VAL A 644 -19.08 -22.58 24.28
CA VAL A 644 -19.82 -21.71 25.20
C VAL A 644 -21.12 -21.27 24.55
N ALA A 645 -22.25 -21.50 25.21
CA ALA A 645 -23.56 -21.05 24.75
C ALA A 645 -24.17 -20.07 25.75
N SER A 646 -24.73 -18.97 25.23
CA SER A 646 -25.52 -18.05 26.06
C SER A 646 -26.80 -18.71 26.55
N ARG A 647 -27.35 -18.20 27.65
CA ARG A 647 -28.68 -18.61 28.13
C ARG A 647 -29.73 -18.58 27.02
N ASP A 648 -29.78 -17.50 26.22
CA ASP A 648 -30.73 -17.37 25.10
C ASP A 648 -30.58 -18.48 24.04
N ALA A 649 -29.35 -18.88 23.73
CA ALA A 649 -29.12 -19.98 22.79
C ALA A 649 -29.57 -21.32 23.35
N LEU A 650 -29.40 -21.56 24.64
CA LEU A 650 -29.82 -22.80 25.30
C LEU A 650 -31.34 -22.87 25.45
N GLU A 651 -31.99 -21.76 25.81
CA GLU A 651 -33.45 -21.68 25.87
C GLU A 651 -34.08 -21.87 24.48
N ALA A 652 -33.50 -21.24 23.44
CA ALA A 652 -33.96 -21.42 22.06
C ALA A 652 -33.71 -22.84 21.52
N ALA A 653 -32.66 -23.53 21.99
CA ALA A 653 -32.39 -24.91 21.60
C ALA A 653 -33.32 -25.92 22.29
N GLY A 654 -33.95 -25.54 23.41
CA GLY A 654 -34.80 -26.41 24.20
C GLY A 654 -34.01 -27.60 24.77
N ARG A 655 -34.56 -28.82 24.62
CA ARG A 655 -33.89 -30.03 25.11
C ARG A 655 -32.77 -30.45 24.17
N ILE A 656 -31.54 -30.13 24.53
CA ILE A 656 -30.34 -30.64 23.85
C ILE A 656 -29.92 -32.03 24.41
N ARG A 657 -29.17 -32.78 23.60
CA ARG A 657 -28.72 -34.16 23.93
C ARG A 657 -27.44 -34.21 24.77
N PHE A 658 -26.84 -33.06 25.04
CA PHE A 658 -25.53 -32.93 25.68
C PHE A 658 -25.68 -32.39 27.10
N GLY A 659 -24.74 -32.76 27.98
CA GLY A 659 -24.63 -32.18 29.31
C GLY A 659 -24.26 -30.69 29.24
N LEU A 660 -24.54 -29.96 30.32
CA LEU A 660 -24.21 -28.55 30.44
C LEU A 660 -23.53 -28.31 31.77
N SER A 661 -22.42 -27.57 31.76
CA SER A 661 -21.73 -27.16 32.98
C SER A 661 -22.65 -26.38 33.92
N ALA A 662 -22.24 -26.17 35.17
CA ALA A 662 -22.86 -25.14 36.01
C ALA A 662 -22.84 -23.76 35.28
N PRO A 663 -23.87 -22.92 35.45
CA PRO A 663 -23.88 -21.58 34.85
C PRO A 663 -22.75 -20.72 35.41
N ARG A 664 -22.15 -19.92 34.52
CA ARG A 664 -21.15 -18.92 34.86
C ARG A 664 -21.51 -17.58 34.22
N GLU A 665 -21.19 -16.49 34.90
CA GLU A 665 -21.35 -15.15 34.35
C GLU A 665 -20.08 -14.68 33.65
N ILE A 666 -20.23 -14.05 32.48
CA ILE A 666 -19.13 -13.39 31.77
C ILE A 666 -19.47 -11.91 31.54
N SER A 667 -18.48 -11.04 31.79
CA SER A 667 -18.59 -9.61 31.50
C SER A 667 -18.11 -9.35 30.08
N LEU A 668 -19.02 -8.88 29.21
CA LEU A 668 -18.70 -8.56 27.82
C LEU A 668 -18.56 -7.04 27.67
N LYS A 669 -17.46 -6.57 27.06
CA LYS A 669 -17.24 -5.14 26.75
C LYS A 669 -18.47 -4.58 26.04
N GLY A 670 -19.07 -3.49 26.53
CA GLY A 670 -20.24 -2.86 25.89
C GLY A 670 -21.61 -3.50 26.19
N VAL A 671 -21.67 -4.51 27.05
CA VAL A 671 -22.93 -5.04 27.60
C VAL A 671 -23.01 -4.63 29.08
N LYS A 672 -24.09 -3.95 29.49
CA LYS A 672 -24.19 -3.34 30.83
C LYS A 672 -24.33 -4.36 31.97
N ALA A 673 -24.91 -5.53 31.72
CA ALA A 673 -25.10 -6.60 32.70
C ALA A 673 -24.22 -7.81 32.34
N PRO A 674 -23.65 -8.52 33.33
CA PRO A 674 -23.02 -9.81 33.10
C PRO A 674 -23.98 -10.78 32.39
N MET A 675 -23.43 -11.58 31.48
CA MET A 675 -24.19 -12.55 30.70
C MET A 675 -23.99 -13.94 31.26
N GLU A 676 -25.08 -14.66 31.52
CA GLU A 676 -25.01 -16.07 31.88
C GLU A 676 -24.71 -16.93 30.65
N VAL A 677 -23.68 -17.76 30.77
CA VAL A 677 -23.28 -18.75 29.77
C VAL A 677 -23.07 -20.12 30.41
N ARG A 678 -23.19 -21.18 29.62
CA ARG A 678 -22.84 -22.55 30.02
C ARG A 678 -21.98 -23.20 28.96
N SER A 679 -21.11 -24.10 29.37
CA SER A 679 -20.29 -24.89 28.45
C SER A 679 -21.03 -26.18 28.09
N VAL A 680 -21.07 -26.52 26.80
CA VAL A 680 -21.67 -27.77 26.31
C VAL A 680 -20.69 -28.92 26.50
N GLU A 681 -21.11 -29.95 27.22
CA GLU A 681 -20.32 -31.15 27.47
C GLU A 681 -20.40 -32.06 26.22
N TRP A 682 -19.45 -31.89 25.30
CA TRP A 682 -19.45 -32.51 23.96
C TRP A 682 -18.67 -33.83 23.86
N ARG A 683 -17.89 -34.13 24.90
CA ARG A 683 -16.96 -35.28 24.97
C ARG A 683 -17.65 -36.59 25.31
#